data_AF-A0A2T5JTZ7-F1
#
_entry.id   AF-A0A2T5JTZ7-F1
#
_cell.length_a   1.000
_cell.length_b   1.000
_cell.length_c   1.000
_cell.angle_alpha   90.00
_cell.angle_beta   90.00
_cell.angle_gamma   90.00
#
_symmetry.space_group_name_H-M   'P 1'
#
loop_
_entity.id
_entity.type
_entity.pdbx_description
1 polymer ?
#
loop_
_entity_poly.entity_id
_entity_poly.type
_entity_poly.pdbx_seq_one_letter_code
_entity_poly.pdbx_strand_id
1 'polypeptide(L)'
;MAVYQENFVSIRKLYPRVSERLPRTRMAVADPASTTERDYRDLLSEANLNFFHREYSIALQNYLALRQKILEQSHPEMPRAPGLGLYLDLDWSAVKATQLMEFSRREVLKLTPGAGVKLPLSDERVIKAGELPANPVFSKWSDVGIDPRRVVTDDVLSQRERARELIVSGNWREAAKLYEAAATAAAESGNLEWAAQLTNESASMLVTYADGNERRAALEQALAGFTKAEQLYSRAGNLEAVDVVRINRANLQREIDGGGAAPAAGSVLAAAAPERTVRLATGGSLNLHDLLRPDAAIARVEVRAGVVQPQATRLMMVADVTGWKSATAMIEQAAADGAGAAAVKTIGLFFPAGARTLSLEANTFTTSLTDTVYNNRIQATVLEDLNFYEVVEVNFVTYFVHLYFFVLPIAIGDSYAAMGLYDKALKEYRSVLAYPFLNLGIEAPYVWLKMADVYLQWGNSLSRRDQRAAAREKYEFILLTDLTVPSTELYQGKFGIMQAPAAEVIKELKNEPRGPVNPKVAAIIAQAAMRLKYLTNNFNYFGISADHAPIFRYKYLQSVATYMADSAIEAERTFIGYRSTAENQKIEHMQMESAVDVNKAALSIENKRMEDAALEVEAARRTREYAEVRRKNADDALAEWDTKGRELTSMNAALSWASAAANDQDIRYTGVRYDGARHDYEGTVEEFFDTVGEKREWLDWELQRNRIERQRAEAGAEVAMAQTREQQAQVRYEVQALNVILQQKRLEASQEVLEYSENRLFDEDLWFQLAAQLQDLARSYLDAAIYAALLMERGYDLEFDRRLNRIRTDYMLGVPAGLLGGDHLKRDILSFTTDYLENAQKKNPVRLALSLREEFPSSFATFVNTGILPFRTDLEIFDRRYPGTYRRKIKKIELFVEGLVPLEGASGFLTNNGISAEWRMVSGAWVKFTRVMPVERMVMSSYQFRRDIAVFQPSEEMLGQFENMGPQCEWTLEIPRSGNNIDYNAISDIKFVIYFDADFNDSLAAHVRALYPSTGGRSTVLSSRFQYPDEYFRLDAERSVDFAVNASSIAFNHESPTLTAFGIRLLPAGTASMENVPLIITRVSDGSSVTANTSAQGTIAGAADTMAPFAAWKDASPVDTWRVALGEGVNSANLADVQIFYTYAFKYRADGSLA
;
A
#
# COMPACT_ATOMS: atom_id res chain seq x y z
N MET A 1 8.29 -5.75 33.38
CA MET A 1 8.19 -4.31 33.07
C MET A 1 7.46 -4.18 31.76
N ALA A 2 6.20 -3.74 31.84
CA ALA A 2 5.29 -3.61 30.71
C ALA A 2 5.69 -2.40 29.87
N VAL A 3 5.99 -2.63 28.58
CA VAL A 3 6.16 -1.57 27.59
C VAL A 3 5.26 -1.93 26.42
N TYR A 4 4.22 -1.11 26.25
CA TYR A 4 3.18 -1.23 25.23
C TYR A 4 3.77 -1.13 23.81
N GLN A 5 3.28 -1.99 22.91
CA GLN A 5 3.70 -2.09 21.50
C GLN A 5 3.13 -1.01 20.57
N GLU A 6 2.43 0.00 21.09
CA GLU A 6 2.18 1.24 20.34
C GLU A 6 3.47 2.04 20.06
N ASN A 7 4.60 1.56 20.62
CA ASN A 7 5.95 2.04 20.38
C ASN A 7 6.72 1.27 19.29
N PHE A 8 6.13 0.29 18.58
CA PHE A 8 6.78 -0.38 17.44
C PHE A 8 6.51 0.29 16.08
N VAL A 9 5.82 1.44 16.12
CA VAL A 9 5.97 2.45 15.08
C VAL A 9 7.43 2.95 15.03
N SER A 10 8.29 2.69 16.03
CA SER A 10 9.66 3.24 16.18
C SER A 10 10.68 3.01 15.06
N ILE A 11 10.54 2.04 14.14
CA ILE A 11 11.42 2.01 12.94
C ILE A 11 10.95 3.04 11.88
N ARG A 12 9.69 3.50 11.98
CA ARG A 12 9.14 4.66 11.23
C ARG A 12 8.91 5.91 12.11
N LYS A 13 8.96 5.82 13.45
CA LYS A 13 8.85 6.92 14.44
C LYS A 13 10.20 7.48 14.86
N LEU A 14 11.32 6.79 14.57
CA LEU A 14 12.67 7.37 14.65
C LEU A 14 12.96 8.35 13.52
N TYR A 15 12.11 8.38 12.49
CA TYR A 15 12.01 9.46 11.52
C TYR A 15 10.90 10.41 11.98
N PRO A 16 11.23 11.51 12.70
CA PRO A 16 10.26 12.57 12.86
C PRO A 16 9.94 13.12 11.46
N ARG A 17 8.70 12.89 11.00
CA ARG A 17 8.15 13.65 9.89
C ARG A 17 8.09 15.12 10.26
N VAL A 18 8.21 15.93 9.20
CA VAL A 18 8.04 17.38 9.11
C VAL A 18 6.75 17.91 9.78
N SER A 19 5.78 17.05 10.08
CA SER A 19 4.48 17.46 10.65
C SER A 19 4.37 17.40 12.19
N GLU A 20 5.32 16.86 12.95
CA GLU A 20 5.18 16.71 14.42
C GLU A 20 6.18 17.52 15.28
N ARG A 21 6.67 18.67 14.80
CA ARG A 21 7.22 19.70 15.70
C ARG A 21 6.64 21.09 15.44
N LEU A 22 5.96 21.59 16.46
CA LEU A 22 5.45 22.94 16.69
C LEU A 22 6.46 24.06 16.33
N PRO A 23 5.97 25.30 16.14
CA PRO A 23 6.46 26.30 15.22
C PRO A 23 7.63 27.12 15.79
N ARG A 24 8.34 27.80 14.88
CA ARG A 24 9.51 28.68 15.11
C ARG A 24 10.84 27.95 15.21
N THR A 25 11.37 27.59 14.04
CA THR A 25 12.60 28.18 13.48
C THR A 25 12.83 27.56 12.11
N ARG A 26 12.20 28.12 11.06
CA ARG A 26 12.80 28.06 9.73
C ARG A 26 14.09 28.89 9.80
N MET A 27 15.22 28.25 10.09
CA MET A 27 16.51 28.83 9.70
C MET A 27 16.69 28.54 8.22
N ALA A 28 16.49 29.60 7.42
CA ALA A 28 16.80 29.74 6.00
C ALA A 28 16.86 28.44 5.20
N VAL A 29 15.69 28.01 4.71
CA VAL A 29 15.62 27.19 3.50
C VAL A 29 16.24 28.03 2.39
N ALA A 30 17.32 27.54 1.78
CA ALA A 30 17.95 28.23 0.66
C ALA A 30 16.93 28.37 -0.49
N ASP A 31 16.86 29.58 -1.07
CA ASP A 31 15.93 29.97 -2.13
C ASP A 31 15.85 28.93 -3.25
N PRO A 32 14.65 28.40 -3.60
CA PRO A 32 14.47 27.60 -4.78
C PRO A 32 14.39 28.47 -6.03
N ALA A 33 15.34 28.28 -6.95
CA ALA A 33 15.41 29.01 -8.21
C ALA A 33 15.02 28.05 -9.34
N SER A 34 13.73 28.09 -9.70
CA SER A 34 13.08 27.45 -10.87
C SER A 34 12.50 26.03 -10.72
N THR A 35 11.47 25.80 -11.53
CA THR A 35 10.55 24.65 -11.62
C THR A 35 11.17 23.30 -12.02
N THR A 36 12.50 23.17 -11.97
CA THR A 36 13.27 21.94 -12.28
C THR A 36 13.90 21.29 -11.03
N GLU A 37 13.67 21.84 -9.84
CA GLU A 37 14.21 21.35 -8.57
C GLU A 37 13.31 20.28 -7.90
N ARG A 38 13.13 19.10 -8.51
CA ARG A 38 12.90 17.89 -7.70
C ARG A 38 14.27 17.36 -7.28
N ASP A 39 14.49 17.18 -5.99
CA ASP A 39 15.69 16.55 -5.44
C ASP A 39 15.39 15.05 -5.13
N TYR A 40 16.43 14.22 -5.01
CA TYR A 40 16.35 12.85 -4.49
C TYR A 40 15.54 12.75 -3.19
N ARG A 41 15.69 13.73 -2.28
CA ARG A 41 14.97 13.75 -1.01
C ARG A 41 13.46 13.97 -1.20
N ASP A 42 13.08 14.87 -2.10
CA ASP A 42 11.68 15.19 -2.33
C ASP A 42 10.95 14.01 -2.97
N LEU A 43 11.59 13.32 -3.92
CA LEU A 43 11.08 12.07 -4.48
C LEU A 43 10.88 10.98 -3.42
N LEU A 44 11.83 10.84 -2.47
CA LEU A 44 11.70 9.86 -1.38
C LEU A 44 10.54 10.23 -0.45
N SER A 45 10.42 11.51 -0.10
CA SER A 45 9.35 12.03 0.76
C SER A 45 7.98 11.83 0.13
N GLU A 46 7.83 12.19 -1.15
CA GLU A 46 6.61 12.03 -1.94
C GLU A 46 6.23 10.54 -2.06
N ALA A 47 7.21 9.66 -2.36
CA ALA A 47 6.98 8.22 -2.40
C ALA A 47 6.49 7.67 -1.05
N ASN A 48 7.13 8.09 0.05
CA ASN A 48 6.71 7.73 1.39
C ASN A 48 5.28 8.22 1.67
N LEU A 49 4.98 9.49 1.41
CA LEU A 49 3.65 10.09 1.59
C LEU A 49 2.59 9.31 0.83
N ASN A 50 2.79 9.06 -0.46
CA ASN A 50 1.89 8.25 -1.28
C ASN A 50 1.71 6.82 -0.70
N PHE A 51 2.77 6.22 -0.17
CA PHE A 51 2.67 4.90 0.49
C PHE A 51 1.77 4.95 1.73
N PHE A 52 1.89 5.99 2.57
CA PHE A 52 1.03 6.17 3.75
C PHE A 52 -0.41 6.47 3.38
N HIS A 53 -0.61 7.20 2.29
CA HIS A 53 -1.92 7.39 1.67
C HIS A 53 -2.46 6.12 1.00
N ARG A 54 -1.81 4.96 1.14
CA ARG A 54 -2.19 3.69 0.48
C ARG A 54 -2.26 3.77 -1.05
N GLU A 55 -1.58 4.75 -1.65
CA GLU A 55 -1.41 4.92 -3.10
C GLU A 55 -0.21 4.11 -3.58
N TYR A 56 -0.26 2.80 -3.34
CA TYR A 56 0.90 1.93 -3.49
C TYR A 56 1.48 1.92 -4.91
N SER A 57 0.66 2.11 -5.95
CA SER A 57 1.13 2.20 -7.33
C SER A 57 1.96 3.45 -7.60
N ILE A 58 1.52 4.61 -7.09
CA ILE A 58 2.23 5.89 -7.28
C ILE A 58 3.51 5.89 -6.43
N ALA A 59 3.41 5.43 -5.18
CA ALA A 59 4.57 5.26 -4.31
C ALA A 59 5.63 4.36 -4.96
N LEU A 60 5.22 3.20 -5.49
CA LEU A 60 6.09 2.26 -6.19
C LEU A 60 6.82 2.93 -7.37
N GLN A 61 6.11 3.70 -8.19
CA GLN A 61 6.72 4.41 -9.31
C GLN A 61 7.77 5.42 -8.85
N ASN A 62 7.47 6.21 -7.81
CA ASN A 62 8.42 7.19 -7.27
C ASN A 62 9.66 6.51 -6.65
N TYR A 63 9.51 5.41 -5.90
CA TYR A 63 10.64 4.65 -5.38
C TYR A 63 11.50 4.05 -6.50
N LEU A 64 10.88 3.50 -7.54
CA LEU A 64 11.60 2.93 -8.69
C LEU A 64 12.33 3.99 -9.49
N ALA A 65 11.72 5.17 -9.69
CA ALA A 65 12.34 6.32 -10.34
C ALA A 65 13.56 6.80 -9.54
N LEU A 66 13.42 6.94 -8.22
CA LEU A 66 14.52 7.33 -7.34
C LEU A 66 15.68 6.31 -7.38
N ARG A 67 15.35 5.01 -7.30
CA ARG A 67 16.33 3.92 -7.41
C ARG A 67 17.09 3.98 -8.72
N GLN A 68 16.38 4.16 -9.84
CA GLN A 68 16.99 4.27 -11.17
C GLN A 68 17.92 5.48 -11.25
N LYS A 69 17.49 6.65 -10.77
CA LYS A 69 18.30 7.88 -10.79
C LYS A 69 19.60 7.74 -10.01
N ILE A 70 19.57 7.13 -8.82
CA ILE A 70 20.78 6.86 -8.03
C ILE A 70 21.74 5.91 -8.78
N LEU A 71 21.19 4.89 -9.45
CA LEU A 71 22.01 3.94 -10.22
C LEU A 71 22.67 4.60 -11.43
N GLU A 72 21.94 5.42 -12.18
CA GLU A 72 22.44 6.14 -13.36
C GLU A 72 23.56 7.15 -13.02
N GLN A 73 23.51 7.75 -11.83
CA GLN A 73 24.54 8.70 -11.38
C GLN A 73 25.79 8.03 -10.81
N SER A 74 25.64 6.87 -10.17
CA SER A 74 26.75 6.15 -9.55
C SER A 74 27.50 5.23 -10.52
N HIS A 75 26.79 4.63 -11.48
CA HIS A 75 27.34 3.65 -12.43
C HIS A 75 27.19 4.17 -13.86
N PRO A 76 28.16 4.92 -14.40
CA PRO A 76 28.05 5.52 -15.72
C PRO A 76 28.07 4.49 -16.86
N GLU A 77 28.29 3.20 -16.62
CA GLU A 77 28.14 2.19 -17.66
C GLU A 77 26.67 1.87 -17.97
N MET A 78 25.75 2.21 -17.06
CA MET A 78 24.31 1.96 -17.24
C MET A 78 23.73 2.84 -18.35
N PRO A 79 22.77 2.35 -19.16
CA PRO A 79 22.08 3.16 -20.16
C PRO A 79 21.23 4.25 -19.49
N ARG A 80 21.25 5.45 -20.07
CA ARG A 80 20.46 6.60 -19.61
C ARG A 80 19.13 6.62 -20.36
N ALA A 81 18.17 5.85 -19.88
CA ALA A 81 16.86 5.75 -20.49
C ALA A 81 15.80 5.76 -19.38
N PRO A 82 15.06 6.87 -19.20
CA PRO A 82 14.02 6.98 -18.18
C PRO A 82 13.06 5.78 -18.24
N GLY A 83 12.84 5.12 -17.11
CA GLY A 83 11.95 3.95 -17.01
C GLY A 83 12.54 2.62 -17.50
N LEU A 84 13.70 2.61 -18.16
CA LEU A 84 14.32 1.37 -18.64
C LEU A 84 14.76 0.47 -17.47
N GLY A 85 15.17 1.07 -16.34
CA GLY A 85 15.52 0.36 -15.11
C GLY A 85 14.38 -0.45 -14.48
N LEU A 86 13.12 -0.20 -14.86
CA LEU A 86 11.95 -1.00 -14.45
C LEU A 86 11.93 -2.39 -15.08
N TYR A 87 12.59 -2.55 -16.23
CA TYR A 87 12.59 -3.77 -17.03
C TYR A 87 13.93 -4.54 -16.95
N LEU A 88 14.90 -4.02 -16.20
CA LEU A 88 16.21 -4.66 -16.02
C LEU A 88 16.18 -5.59 -14.80
N ASP A 89 16.42 -6.88 -15.03
CA ASP A 89 16.71 -7.81 -13.94
C ASP A 89 18.19 -7.64 -13.53
N LEU A 90 18.41 -6.85 -12.49
CA LEU A 90 19.74 -6.49 -12.01
C LEU A 90 20.18 -7.45 -10.91
N ASP A 91 21.37 -8.04 -11.07
CA ASP A 91 22.05 -8.70 -9.95
C ASP A 91 22.54 -7.62 -8.98
N TRP A 92 21.88 -7.52 -7.83
CA TRP A 92 22.18 -6.54 -6.80
C TRP A 92 23.60 -6.67 -6.23
N SER A 93 24.18 -7.87 -6.25
CA SER A 93 25.57 -8.07 -5.82
C SER A 93 26.58 -7.44 -6.78
N ALA A 94 26.16 -7.16 -8.03
CA ALA A 94 27.00 -6.49 -9.01
C ALA A 94 27.10 -4.98 -8.79
N VAL A 95 26.19 -4.35 -8.04
CA VAL A 95 26.26 -2.90 -7.74
C VAL A 95 27.41 -2.64 -6.77
N LYS A 96 28.37 -1.78 -7.16
CA LYS A 96 29.56 -1.50 -6.33
C LYS A 96 29.25 -0.42 -5.30
N ALA A 97 29.25 -0.78 -4.01
CA ALA A 97 29.09 0.19 -2.92
C ALA A 97 30.11 1.33 -2.97
N THR A 98 31.34 1.06 -3.42
CA THR A 98 32.40 2.07 -3.57
C THR A 98 32.05 3.14 -4.61
N GLN A 99 31.31 2.82 -5.67
CA GLN A 99 30.87 3.80 -6.66
C GLN A 99 29.73 4.68 -6.12
N LEU A 100 28.83 4.14 -5.29
CA LEU A 100 27.82 4.93 -4.56
C LEU A 100 28.45 5.87 -3.53
N MET A 101 29.52 5.43 -2.84
CA MET A 101 30.30 6.30 -1.95
C MET A 101 30.98 7.43 -2.74
N GLU A 102 31.57 7.13 -3.89
CA GLU A 102 32.19 8.14 -4.75
C GLU A 102 31.17 9.15 -5.30
N PHE A 103 29.96 8.70 -5.64
CA PHE A 103 28.84 9.58 -5.99
C PHE A 103 28.53 10.53 -4.83
N SER A 104 28.47 10.00 -3.60
CA SER A 104 28.25 10.79 -2.39
C SER A 104 29.35 11.86 -2.21
N ARG A 105 30.62 11.50 -2.39
CA ARG A 105 31.77 12.42 -2.28
C ARG A 105 31.65 13.60 -3.25
N ARG A 106 31.30 13.31 -4.50
CA ARG A 106 31.28 14.31 -5.58
C ARG A 106 30.11 15.28 -5.45
N GLU A 107 28.96 14.82 -4.97
CA GLU A 107 27.85 15.72 -4.67
C GLU A 107 28.20 16.70 -3.56
N VAL A 108 28.89 16.23 -2.50
CA VAL A 108 29.40 17.12 -1.45
C VAL A 108 30.43 18.12 -1.99
N LEU A 109 31.29 17.72 -2.91
CA LEU A 109 32.34 18.59 -3.45
C LEU A 109 31.82 19.75 -4.31
N LYS A 110 30.60 19.66 -4.85
CA LYS A 110 29.96 20.76 -5.58
C LYS A 110 29.55 21.92 -4.67
N LEU A 111 29.51 21.68 -3.35
CA LEU A 111 29.05 22.67 -2.39
C LEU A 111 30.12 23.72 -2.11
N THR A 112 29.72 24.98 -2.18
CA THR A 112 30.51 26.08 -1.60
C THR A 112 30.45 26.03 -0.07
N PRO A 113 31.56 26.27 0.65
CA PRO A 113 31.55 26.28 2.11
C PRO A 113 30.47 27.21 2.67
N GLY A 114 29.58 26.67 3.50
CA GLY A 114 28.47 27.41 4.12
C GLY A 114 27.18 27.51 3.28
N ALA A 115 27.14 26.99 2.05
CA ALA A 115 25.92 26.87 1.27
C ALA A 115 25.15 25.58 1.62
N GLY A 116 23.82 25.62 1.52
CA GLY A 116 22.96 24.45 1.64
C GLY A 116 23.23 23.42 0.52
N VAL A 117 23.03 22.15 0.83
CA VAL A 117 23.15 21.05 -0.12
C VAL A 117 21.85 20.92 -0.91
N LYS A 118 21.94 21.25 -2.20
CA LYS A 118 20.93 20.88 -3.18
C LYS A 118 21.48 19.75 -4.04
N LEU A 119 20.73 18.66 -4.16
CA LEU A 119 21.00 17.52 -5.05
C LEU A 119 19.92 17.50 -6.13
N PRO A 120 19.88 18.52 -7.01
CA PRO A 120 18.89 18.54 -8.07
C PRO A 120 19.00 17.26 -8.89
N LEU A 121 17.87 16.73 -9.35
CA LEU A 121 17.82 15.64 -10.33
C LEU A 121 18.36 16.15 -11.68
N SER A 122 19.67 16.37 -11.74
CA SER A 122 20.35 16.86 -12.93
C SER A 122 20.37 15.77 -13.98
N ASP A 123 20.18 16.22 -15.21
CA ASP A 123 20.43 15.45 -16.40
C ASP A 123 21.94 15.26 -16.65
N GLU A 124 22.81 16.10 -16.12
CA GLU A 124 24.25 15.85 -16.20
C GLU A 124 24.69 14.78 -15.20
N ARG A 125 25.53 13.84 -15.66
CA ARG A 125 26.10 12.81 -14.80
C ARG A 125 27.17 13.38 -13.87
N VAL A 126 27.07 13.03 -12.59
CA VAL A 126 28.07 13.38 -11.58
C VAL A 126 29.37 12.59 -11.75
N ILE A 127 29.27 11.33 -12.17
CA ILE A 127 30.41 10.50 -12.55
C ILE A 127 30.36 10.30 -14.06
N LYS A 128 31.38 10.77 -14.79
CA LYS A 128 31.41 10.64 -16.25
C LYS A 128 31.96 9.28 -16.65
N ALA A 129 31.56 8.80 -17.83
CA ALA A 129 32.02 7.52 -18.36
C ALA A 129 33.55 7.53 -18.53
N GLY A 130 34.22 6.48 -18.05
CA GLY A 130 35.68 6.34 -18.12
C GLY A 130 36.46 6.94 -16.94
N GLU A 131 35.82 7.67 -16.01
CA GLU A 131 36.51 8.24 -14.84
C GLU A 131 36.79 7.23 -13.72
N LEU A 132 36.02 6.14 -13.66
CA LEU A 132 36.21 5.04 -12.73
C LEU A 132 36.38 3.72 -13.49
N PRO A 133 37.07 2.71 -12.90
CA PRO A 133 37.18 1.40 -13.51
C PRO A 133 35.80 0.79 -13.78
N ALA A 134 35.57 0.44 -15.04
CA ALA A 134 34.28 -0.06 -15.50
C ALA A 134 33.83 -1.27 -14.66
N ASN A 135 32.56 -1.29 -14.26
CA ASN A 135 31.96 -2.47 -13.67
C ASN A 135 31.77 -3.54 -14.76
N PRO A 136 32.47 -4.70 -14.71
CA PRO A 136 32.43 -5.68 -15.79
C PRO A 136 31.04 -6.32 -16.00
N VAL A 137 30.14 -6.23 -15.01
CA VAL A 137 28.74 -6.66 -15.17
C VAL A 137 27.94 -5.63 -15.96
N PHE A 138 28.14 -4.34 -15.67
CA PHE A 138 27.43 -3.24 -16.32
C PHE A 138 28.06 -2.81 -17.66
N SER A 139 29.34 -3.12 -17.89
CA SER A 139 30.01 -2.84 -19.18
C SER A 139 29.39 -3.60 -20.35
N LYS A 140 28.79 -4.76 -20.11
CA LYS A 140 28.01 -5.48 -21.13
C LYS A 140 26.84 -4.66 -21.64
N TRP A 141 26.30 -3.76 -20.82
CA TRP A 141 25.19 -2.88 -21.20
C TRP A 141 25.67 -1.69 -22.02
N SER A 142 26.90 -1.23 -21.81
CA SER A 142 27.57 -0.31 -22.74
C SER A 142 27.89 -0.97 -24.09
N ASP A 143 28.13 -2.29 -24.11
CA ASP A 143 28.40 -3.07 -25.33
C ASP A 143 27.12 -3.40 -26.14
N VAL A 144 25.96 -3.53 -25.48
CA VAL A 144 24.65 -3.83 -26.11
C VAL A 144 24.13 -2.68 -26.98
N GLY A 145 24.84 -1.55 -27.05
CA GLY A 145 24.59 -0.55 -28.08
C GLY A 145 23.18 0.05 -28.02
N ILE A 146 22.58 0.13 -26.82
CA ILE A 146 21.56 1.17 -26.60
C ILE A 146 22.37 2.43 -26.35
N ASP A 147 22.80 3.08 -27.43
CA ASP A 147 23.32 4.42 -27.35
C ASP A 147 22.16 5.30 -26.84
N PRO A 148 22.21 5.83 -25.60
CA PRO A 148 21.16 6.71 -25.10
C PRO A 148 21.15 8.06 -25.81
N ARG A 149 22.12 8.34 -26.70
CA ARG A 149 22.07 9.44 -27.68
C ARG A 149 21.38 9.02 -28.99
N ARG A 150 21.00 7.75 -29.14
CA ARG A 150 20.23 7.18 -30.27
C ARG A 150 18.97 6.41 -29.87
N VAL A 151 18.64 6.33 -28.58
CA VAL A 151 17.22 6.41 -28.23
C VAL A 151 16.82 7.80 -28.67
N VAL A 152 16.04 7.88 -29.74
CA VAL A 152 15.50 9.14 -30.26
C VAL A 152 14.51 9.67 -29.21
N THR A 153 15.03 10.22 -28.12
CA THR A 153 14.46 11.42 -27.54
C THR A 153 15.26 12.53 -28.19
N ASP A 154 14.76 12.99 -29.33
CA ASP A 154 15.26 14.20 -29.93
C ASP A 154 15.29 15.28 -28.86
N ASP A 155 16.49 15.68 -28.45
CA ASP A 155 16.68 16.83 -27.59
C ASP A 155 16.40 18.07 -28.45
N VAL A 156 15.11 18.35 -28.60
CA VAL A 156 14.56 19.45 -29.40
C VAL A 156 15.15 20.79 -28.96
N LEU A 157 15.51 20.95 -27.68
CA LEU A 157 16.17 22.14 -27.13
C LEU A 157 17.61 22.26 -27.61
N SER A 158 18.42 21.20 -27.46
CA SER A 158 19.81 21.19 -27.97
C SER A 158 19.88 21.34 -29.49
N GLN A 159 18.97 20.71 -30.23
CA GLN A 159 18.89 20.88 -31.69
C GLN A 159 18.52 22.31 -32.08
N ARG A 160 17.61 22.97 -31.35
CA ARG A 160 17.24 24.38 -31.54
C ARG A 160 18.42 25.32 -31.22
N GLU A 161 19.11 25.10 -30.10
CA GLU A 161 20.29 25.89 -29.72
C GLU A 161 21.41 25.73 -30.75
N ARG A 162 21.70 24.50 -31.17
CA ARG A 162 22.70 24.23 -32.21
C ARG A 162 22.32 24.83 -33.55
N ALA A 163 21.04 24.82 -33.91
CA ALA A 163 20.55 25.49 -35.10
C ALA A 163 20.71 27.02 -35.01
N ARG A 164 20.49 27.62 -33.83
CA ARG A 164 20.75 29.05 -33.59
C ARG A 164 22.23 29.41 -33.68
N GLU A 165 23.11 28.58 -33.14
CA GLU A 165 24.56 28.75 -33.31
C GLU A 165 24.97 28.72 -34.78
N LEU A 166 24.41 27.78 -35.56
CA LEU A 166 24.68 27.67 -37.00
C LEU A 166 24.17 28.88 -37.80
N ILE A 167 23.05 29.49 -37.40
CA ILE A 167 22.57 30.76 -37.97
C ILE A 167 23.58 31.87 -37.72
N VAL A 168 24.08 32.00 -36.48
CA VAL A 168 25.07 33.01 -36.10
C VAL A 168 26.37 32.83 -36.89
N SER A 169 26.75 31.60 -37.22
CA SER A 169 27.90 31.29 -38.08
C SER A 169 27.62 31.39 -39.59
N GLY A 170 26.42 31.80 -40.02
CA GLY A 170 26.04 31.97 -41.43
C GLY A 170 25.70 30.67 -42.18
N ASN A 171 25.61 29.52 -41.51
CA ASN A 171 25.35 28.21 -42.12
C ASN A 171 23.86 27.82 -41.98
N TRP A 172 23.00 28.61 -42.62
CA TRP A 172 21.54 28.47 -42.53
C TRP A 172 20.99 27.15 -43.11
N ARG A 173 21.70 26.52 -44.07
CA ARG A 173 21.28 25.24 -44.68
C ARG A 173 21.31 24.08 -43.68
N GLU A 174 22.35 24.04 -42.85
CA GLU A 174 22.50 23.01 -41.83
C GLU A 174 21.59 23.29 -40.63
N ALA A 175 21.37 24.57 -40.30
CA ALA A 175 20.36 24.98 -39.33
C ALA A 175 18.94 24.57 -39.75
N ALA A 176 18.57 24.72 -41.03
CA ALA A 176 17.25 24.31 -41.54
C ALA A 176 16.98 22.81 -41.33
N LYS A 177 17.98 21.96 -41.59
CA LYS A 177 17.88 20.51 -41.37
C LYS A 177 17.70 20.15 -39.89
N LEU A 178 18.39 20.85 -39.00
CA LEU A 178 18.25 20.64 -37.56
C LEU A 178 16.88 21.10 -37.05
N TYR A 179 16.37 22.24 -37.51
CA TYR A 179 15.01 22.66 -37.17
C TYR A 179 13.94 21.70 -37.71
N GLU A 180 14.12 21.15 -38.92
CA GLU A 180 13.19 20.18 -39.48
C GLU A 180 13.20 18.87 -38.71
N ALA A 181 14.39 18.37 -38.33
CA ALA A 181 14.53 17.22 -37.43
C ALA A 181 13.84 17.50 -36.08
N ALA A 182 14.13 18.65 -35.46
CA ALA A 182 13.57 19.05 -34.16
C ALA A 182 12.04 19.26 -34.19
N ALA A 183 11.49 19.76 -35.29
CA ALA A 183 10.05 19.91 -35.46
C ALA A 183 9.34 18.56 -35.65
N THR A 184 9.97 17.62 -36.37
CA THR A 184 9.42 16.29 -36.63
C THR A 184 9.42 15.45 -35.35
N ALA A 185 10.53 15.49 -34.63
CA ALA A 185 10.70 15.02 -33.26
C ALA A 185 9.62 15.49 -32.27
N ALA A 186 9.39 16.81 -32.23
CA ALA A 186 8.39 17.42 -31.36
C ALA A 186 6.96 16.96 -31.73
N ALA A 187 6.70 16.73 -33.02
CA ALA A 187 5.41 16.22 -33.48
C ALA A 187 5.21 14.73 -33.12
N GLU A 188 6.24 13.89 -33.26
CA GLU A 188 6.20 12.46 -32.92
C GLU A 188 6.08 12.22 -31.41
N SER A 189 6.61 13.13 -30.58
CA SER A 189 6.42 13.12 -29.12
C SER A 189 5.08 13.69 -28.65
N GLY A 190 4.19 14.08 -29.58
CA GLY A 190 2.84 14.58 -29.29
C GLY A 190 2.78 16.06 -28.88
N ASN A 191 3.91 16.78 -28.85
CA ASN A 191 3.97 18.19 -28.50
C ASN A 191 3.80 19.08 -29.75
N LEU A 192 2.56 19.17 -30.22
CA LEU A 192 2.20 19.86 -31.47
C LEU A 192 2.50 21.36 -31.46
N GLU A 193 2.40 22.03 -30.30
CA GLU A 193 2.69 23.46 -30.17
C GLU A 193 4.19 23.74 -30.32
N TRP A 194 5.03 22.89 -29.75
CA TRP A 194 6.47 23.00 -29.89
C TRP A 194 6.93 22.70 -31.32
N ALA A 195 6.35 21.68 -31.96
CA ALA A 195 6.57 21.40 -33.38
C ALA A 195 6.18 22.59 -34.26
N ALA A 196 5.06 23.26 -33.95
CA ALA A 196 4.61 24.46 -34.65
C ALA A 196 5.60 25.62 -34.48
N GLN A 197 6.11 25.84 -33.27
CA GLN A 197 7.10 26.88 -32.98
C GLN A 197 8.40 26.69 -33.75
N LEU A 198 8.94 25.48 -33.78
CA LEU A 198 10.19 25.19 -34.49
C LEU A 198 10.02 25.30 -36.01
N THR A 199 8.88 24.85 -36.52
CA THR A 199 8.54 25.01 -37.94
C THR A 199 8.41 26.49 -38.32
N ASN A 200 7.81 27.31 -37.44
CA ASN A 200 7.68 28.76 -37.61
C ASN A 200 9.04 29.49 -37.53
N GLU A 201 9.91 29.11 -36.60
CA GLU A 201 11.27 29.65 -36.48
C GLU A 201 12.14 29.30 -37.70
N SER A 202 12.06 28.05 -38.18
CA SER A 202 12.74 27.62 -39.40
C SER A 202 12.30 28.43 -40.63
N ALA A 203 10.98 28.60 -40.80
CA ALA A 203 10.43 29.38 -41.90
C ALA A 203 10.87 30.86 -41.83
N SER A 204 10.81 31.47 -40.65
CA SER A 204 11.24 32.86 -40.43
C SER A 204 12.75 33.04 -40.69
N MET A 205 13.55 32.05 -40.27
CA MET A 205 14.99 32.02 -40.53
C MET A 205 15.28 31.97 -42.04
N LEU A 206 14.61 31.09 -42.79
CA LEU A 206 14.79 30.98 -44.24
C LEU A 206 14.43 32.29 -44.98
N VAL A 207 13.40 33.02 -44.54
CA VAL A 207 13.06 34.35 -45.09
C VAL A 207 14.15 35.38 -44.81
N THR A 208 14.72 35.32 -43.60
CA THR A 208 15.64 36.36 -43.11
C THR A 208 17.06 36.19 -43.65
N TYR A 209 17.56 34.95 -43.71
CA TYR A 209 18.98 34.66 -43.92
C TYR A 209 19.30 34.03 -45.29
N ALA A 210 18.32 33.62 -46.09
CA ALA A 210 18.59 33.11 -47.42
C ALA A 210 18.92 34.24 -48.42
N ASP A 211 20.05 34.12 -49.11
CA ASP A 211 20.56 35.08 -50.09
C ASP A 211 21.04 34.40 -51.39
N GLY A 212 21.32 35.21 -52.41
CA GLY A 212 21.83 34.73 -53.70
C GLY A 212 20.82 33.94 -54.57
N ASN A 213 21.34 33.11 -55.47
CA ASN A 213 20.56 32.38 -56.48
C ASN A 213 19.59 31.34 -55.90
N GLU A 214 19.76 30.94 -54.63
CA GLU A 214 18.92 29.96 -53.94
C GLU A 214 17.78 30.59 -53.12
N ARG A 215 17.75 31.93 -53.00
CA ARG A 215 16.74 32.64 -52.19
C ARG A 215 15.31 32.30 -52.61
N ARG A 216 15.04 32.17 -53.91
CA ARG A 216 13.69 31.83 -54.39
C ARG A 216 13.20 30.47 -53.87
N ALA A 217 14.07 29.45 -53.88
CA ALA A 217 13.73 28.12 -53.36
C ALA A 217 13.55 28.13 -51.83
N ALA A 218 14.37 28.91 -51.11
CA ALA A 218 14.25 29.07 -49.66
C ALA A 218 12.96 29.80 -49.25
N LEU A 219 12.52 30.80 -50.02
CA LEU A 219 11.24 31.50 -49.79
C LEU A 219 10.04 30.56 -50.06
N GLU A 220 10.10 29.71 -51.09
CA GLU A 220 9.07 28.68 -51.33
C GLU A 220 9.03 27.64 -50.19
N GLN A 221 10.18 27.23 -49.67
CA GLN A 221 10.27 26.33 -48.51
C GLN A 221 9.74 27.00 -47.23
N ALA A 222 10.03 28.29 -47.01
CA ALA A 222 9.50 29.06 -45.91
C ALA A 222 7.96 29.20 -45.97
N LEU A 223 7.40 29.38 -47.17
CA LEU A 223 5.94 29.44 -47.37
C LEU A 223 5.25 28.13 -46.99
N ALA A 224 5.85 26.99 -47.38
CA ALA A 224 5.40 25.66 -46.98
C ALA A 224 5.55 25.46 -45.46
N GLY A 225 6.64 25.94 -44.88
CA GLY A 225 6.90 25.93 -43.43
C GLY A 225 5.85 26.71 -42.63
N PHE A 226 5.53 27.95 -43.01
CA PHE A 226 4.47 28.72 -42.36
C PHE A 226 3.10 28.06 -42.51
N THR A 227 2.80 27.45 -43.66
CA THR A 227 1.54 26.71 -43.84
C THR A 227 1.45 25.49 -42.93
N LYS A 228 2.56 24.76 -42.76
CA LYS A 228 2.65 23.63 -41.82
C LYS A 228 2.55 24.09 -40.36
N ALA A 229 3.18 25.21 -40.00
CA ALA A 229 3.09 25.80 -38.66
C ALA A 229 1.65 26.27 -38.35
N GLU A 230 0.94 26.89 -39.30
CA GLU A 230 -0.47 27.27 -39.13
C GLU A 230 -1.36 26.04 -38.82
N GLN A 231 -1.17 24.94 -39.57
CA GLN A 231 -1.91 23.71 -39.35
C GLN A 231 -1.61 23.08 -37.98
N LEU A 232 -0.34 23.11 -37.54
CA LEU A 232 0.06 22.57 -36.24
C LEU A 232 -0.45 23.43 -35.09
N TYR A 233 -0.33 24.76 -35.15
CA TYR A 233 -0.91 25.67 -34.15
C TYR A 233 -2.43 25.57 -34.07
N SER A 234 -3.11 25.41 -35.21
CA SER A 234 -4.55 25.20 -35.26
C SER A 234 -4.97 23.87 -34.61
N ARG A 235 -4.18 22.80 -34.77
CA ARG A 235 -4.43 21.51 -34.10
C ARG A 235 -4.10 21.56 -32.61
N ALA A 236 -3.14 22.38 -32.20
CA ALA A 236 -2.78 22.62 -30.81
C ALA A 236 -3.77 23.57 -30.09
N GLY A 237 -4.67 24.25 -30.81
CA GLY A 237 -5.67 25.16 -30.25
C GLY A 237 -5.16 26.58 -29.95
N ASN A 238 -3.95 26.94 -30.39
CA ASN A 238 -3.37 28.27 -30.18
C ASN A 238 -3.76 29.22 -31.34
N LEU A 239 -4.94 29.82 -31.24
CA LEU A 239 -5.51 30.68 -32.29
C LEU A 239 -4.74 32.01 -32.47
N GLU A 240 -4.11 32.53 -31.41
CA GLU A 240 -3.29 33.75 -31.50
C GLU A 240 -2.04 33.52 -32.36
N ALA A 241 -1.36 32.39 -32.18
CA ALA A 241 -0.20 32.02 -33.00
C ALA A 241 -0.59 31.74 -34.47
N VAL A 242 -1.79 31.21 -34.73
CA VAL A 242 -2.32 31.03 -36.09
C VAL A 242 -2.43 32.35 -36.83
N ASP A 243 -2.93 33.41 -36.19
CA ASP A 243 -3.07 34.72 -36.82
C ASP A 243 -1.71 35.36 -37.14
N VAL A 244 -0.73 35.23 -36.24
CA VAL A 244 0.66 35.68 -36.46
C VAL A 244 1.30 34.96 -37.67
N VAL A 245 1.16 33.64 -37.74
CA VAL A 245 1.70 32.84 -38.85
C VAL A 245 1.00 33.16 -40.18
N ARG A 246 -0.32 33.42 -40.16
CA ARG A 246 -1.08 33.82 -41.35
C ARG A 246 -0.63 35.18 -41.89
N ILE A 247 -0.33 36.13 -41.02
CA ILE A 247 0.24 37.44 -41.40
C ILE A 247 1.63 37.25 -42.02
N ASN A 248 2.51 36.46 -41.40
CA ASN A 248 3.84 36.18 -41.92
C ASN A 248 3.81 35.50 -43.29
N ARG A 249 2.92 34.51 -43.47
CA ARG A 249 2.70 33.87 -44.77
C ARG A 249 2.19 34.87 -45.82
N ALA A 250 1.22 35.72 -45.47
CA ALA A 250 0.67 36.71 -46.39
C ALA A 250 1.66 37.82 -46.77
N ASN A 251 2.61 38.15 -45.89
CA ASN A 251 3.73 39.05 -46.18
C ASN A 251 4.73 38.37 -47.13
N LEU A 252 5.10 37.12 -46.87
CA LEU A 252 6.01 36.34 -47.70
C LEU A 252 5.44 36.07 -49.11
N GLN A 253 4.15 35.76 -49.21
CA GLN A 253 3.48 35.55 -50.50
C GLN A 253 3.56 36.81 -51.37
N ARG A 254 3.39 38.00 -50.78
CA ARG A 254 3.55 39.29 -51.46
C ARG A 254 4.99 39.57 -51.90
N GLU A 255 5.99 39.11 -51.15
CA GLU A 255 7.41 39.20 -51.51
C GLU A 255 7.75 38.27 -52.69
N ILE A 256 7.18 37.06 -52.75
CA ILE A 256 7.36 36.10 -53.86
C ILE A 256 6.66 36.59 -55.14
N ASP A 257 5.47 37.18 -55.02
CA ASP A 257 4.64 37.61 -56.15
C ASP A 257 5.10 38.95 -56.79
N GLY A 258 6.18 39.57 -56.27
CA GLY A 258 6.87 40.69 -56.94
C GLY A 258 6.17 42.06 -56.86
N GLY A 259 5.37 42.33 -55.82
CA GLY A 259 4.69 43.61 -55.62
C GLY A 259 5.42 44.53 -54.62
N GLY A 260 5.90 45.69 -55.09
CA GLY A 260 6.74 46.61 -54.31
C GLY A 260 6.05 47.52 -53.28
N ALA A 261 6.92 48.00 -52.37
CA ALA A 261 6.86 49.15 -51.44
C ALA A 261 6.14 49.00 -50.06
N ALA A 262 6.94 49.22 -49.02
CA ALA A 262 6.68 49.11 -47.58
C ALA A 262 6.10 50.39 -46.93
N PRO A 263 5.60 50.30 -45.68
CA PRO A 263 5.76 51.34 -44.68
C PRO A 263 6.81 50.94 -43.61
N ALA A 264 7.59 51.94 -43.19
CA ALA A 264 8.74 51.84 -42.31
C ALA A 264 8.39 51.38 -40.88
N ALA A 265 9.04 50.30 -40.44
CA ALA A 265 9.21 49.97 -39.03
C ALA A 265 10.51 50.63 -38.51
N GLY A 266 10.36 51.40 -37.44
CA GLY A 266 11.41 52.16 -36.80
C GLY A 266 12.57 51.30 -36.31
N SER A 267 13.77 51.85 -36.49
CA SER A 267 15.01 51.39 -35.90
C SER A 267 14.93 51.39 -34.37
N VAL A 268 15.06 50.21 -33.77
CA VAL A 268 15.62 50.04 -32.43
C VAL A 268 16.96 49.30 -32.61
N LEU A 269 18.03 50.10 -32.57
CA LEU A 269 19.38 49.80 -32.11
C LEU A 269 20.01 48.44 -32.48
N ALA A 270 20.65 48.39 -33.65
CA ALA A 270 21.90 47.64 -33.81
C ALA A 270 23.04 48.65 -34.00
N ALA A 271 23.76 48.94 -32.92
CA ALA A 271 25.06 49.59 -33.03
C ALA A 271 26.09 48.51 -33.37
N ALA A 272 26.50 48.44 -34.63
CA ALA A 272 27.76 47.81 -35.04
C ALA A 272 28.63 48.88 -35.71
N ALA A 273 29.73 49.22 -35.04
CA ALA A 273 30.73 50.19 -35.51
C ALA A 273 31.50 49.67 -36.75
N PRO A 274 32.12 50.53 -37.56
CA PRO A 274 32.89 50.12 -38.73
C PRO A 274 34.21 49.42 -38.35
N GLU A 275 34.50 48.28 -38.97
CA GLU A 275 35.82 47.63 -38.90
C GLU A 275 36.85 48.45 -39.71
N ARG A 276 37.80 49.09 -39.02
CA ARG A 276 39.02 49.66 -39.62
C ARG A 276 40.17 48.67 -39.41
N THR A 277 40.79 48.21 -40.49
CA THR A 277 42.04 47.45 -40.45
C THR A 277 43.25 48.39 -40.42
N VAL A 278 44.24 48.09 -39.58
CA VAL A 278 45.53 48.81 -39.55
C VAL A 278 46.63 47.85 -40.03
N ARG A 279 47.50 48.33 -40.92
CA ARG A 279 48.68 47.59 -41.40
C ARG A 279 49.85 47.76 -40.42
N LEU A 280 50.43 46.65 -39.99
CA LEU A 280 51.61 46.64 -39.13
C LEU A 280 52.89 46.79 -39.98
N ALA A 281 53.94 47.38 -39.38
CA ALA A 281 55.23 47.60 -40.05
C ALA A 281 55.95 46.30 -40.51
N THR A 282 55.47 45.14 -40.05
CA THR A 282 55.95 43.79 -40.43
C THR A 282 55.11 43.13 -41.53
N GLY A 283 54.11 43.82 -42.09
CA GLY A 283 53.40 43.40 -43.31
C GLY A 283 52.06 42.67 -43.12
N GLY A 284 51.59 42.48 -41.88
CA GLY A 284 50.25 41.93 -41.59
C GLY A 284 49.17 43.02 -41.39
N SER A 285 47.89 42.66 -41.58
CA SER A 285 46.73 43.51 -41.26
C SER A 285 45.91 42.92 -40.11
N LEU A 286 45.49 43.76 -39.16
CA LEU A 286 44.67 43.38 -38.01
C LEU A 286 43.48 44.32 -37.84
N ASN A 287 42.37 43.79 -37.32
CA ASN A 287 41.14 44.53 -37.05
C ASN A 287 41.23 45.26 -35.70
N LEU A 288 40.80 46.53 -35.65
CA LEU A 288 40.89 47.36 -34.44
C LEU A 288 40.10 46.80 -33.23
N HIS A 289 39.11 45.93 -33.50
CA HIS A 289 38.33 45.22 -32.49
C HIS A 289 39.17 44.21 -31.68
N ASP A 290 40.27 43.68 -32.24
CA ASP A 290 41.14 42.71 -31.56
C ASP A 290 42.22 43.37 -30.68
N LEU A 291 42.37 44.69 -30.77
CA LEU A 291 43.32 45.49 -29.96
C LEU A 291 42.78 45.88 -28.59
N LEU A 292 41.50 45.60 -28.31
CA LEU A 292 40.78 46.08 -27.12
C LEU A 292 40.14 44.98 -26.25
N ARG A 293 40.46 43.70 -26.46
CA ARG A 293 40.18 42.65 -25.46
C ARG A 293 41.40 42.45 -24.55
N PRO A 294 41.26 42.56 -23.22
CA PRO A 294 42.17 41.91 -22.30
C PRO A 294 41.86 40.41 -22.33
N ASP A 295 42.89 39.66 -22.70
CA ASP A 295 43.16 38.28 -22.28
C ASP A 295 42.57 37.13 -23.12
N ALA A 296 43.14 36.96 -24.33
CA ALA A 296 43.51 35.64 -24.83
C ALA A 296 45.05 35.52 -24.91
N ALA A 297 45.59 34.80 -23.94
CA ALA A 297 46.83 34.03 -23.92
C ALA A 297 48.06 34.56 -24.70
N ILE A 298 49.03 35.11 -23.95
CA ILE A 298 50.45 34.95 -24.28
C ILE A 298 51.03 33.90 -23.32
N ALA A 299 51.56 32.83 -23.91
CA ALA A 299 52.23 31.73 -23.23
C ALA A 299 53.30 32.21 -22.24
N ARG A 300 53.27 31.67 -21.01
CA ARG A 300 54.43 31.68 -20.11
C ARG A 300 54.65 30.29 -19.51
N VAL A 301 55.92 29.93 -19.60
CA VAL A 301 56.63 28.76 -19.09
C VAL A 301 56.25 28.45 -17.64
N GLU A 302 56.15 27.15 -17.34
CA GLU A 302 55.88 26.56 -16.02
C GLU A 302 56.74 27.16 -14.91
N VAL A 303 56.09 27.61 -13.83
CA VAL A 303 56.70 27.78 -12.52
C VAL A 303 55.76 27.19 -11.47
N ARG A 304 56.35 26.38 -10.57
CA ARG A 304 55.71 25.50 -9.58
C ARG A 304 54.55 26.12 -8.79
N ALA A 305 53.50 25.32 -8.61
CA ALA A 305 52.36 25.59 -7.74
C ALA A 305 52.79 25.66 -6.25
N GLY A 306 52.29 26.65 -5.51
CA GLY A 306 52.36 26.63 -4.03
C GLY A 306 52.45 27.95 -3.25
N VAL A 307 52.13 29.13 -3.79
CA VAL A 307 52.11 30.38 -2.97
C VAL A 307 50.88 31.23 -3.27
N VAL A 308 50.18 31.67 -2.21
CA VAL A 308 49.00 32.56 -2.26
C VAL A 308 49.43 33.98 -2.66
N GLN A 309 48.73 34.62 -3.60
CA GLN A 309 48.94 36.04 -3.92
C GLN A 309 47.99 36.96 -3.15
N PRO A 310 48.45 38.14 -2.69
CA PRO A 310 47.62 39.08 -1.92
C PRO A 310 46.64 39.86 -2.81
N GLN A 311 45.38 39.94 -2.39
CA GLN A 311 44.29 40.67 -3.07
C GLN A 311 44.21 42.18 -2.75
N ALA A 312 45.33 42.85 -2.44
CA ALA A 312 45.31 44.30 -2.21
C ALA A 312 46.57 45.00 -2.74
N THR A 313 46.37 46.07 -3.50
CA THR A 313 47.42 46.96 -4.06
C THR A 313 47.91 48.02 -3.07
N ARG A 314 47.62 47.91 -1.76
CA ARG A 314 48.15 48.81 -0.72
C ARG A 314 49.32 48.18 0.03
N LEU A 315 50.44 48.88 0.06
CA LEU A 315 51.62 48.59 0.90
C LEU A 315 51.22 48.67 2.39
N MET A 316 50.93 47.51 3.00
CA MET A 316 50.75 47.37 4.43
C MET A 316 52.06 46.82 5.01
N MET A 317 52.70 47.58 5.90
CA MET A 317 53.83 47.11 6.71
C MET A 317 53.30 46.68 8.07
N VAL A 318 53.70 45.50 8.53
CA VAL A 318 53.36 44.97 9.85
C VAL A 318 54.64 44.82 10.65
N ALA A 319 54.64 45.27 11.91
CA ALA A 319 55.79 45.18 12.80
C ALA A 319 55.75 43.87 13.60
N ASP A 320 56.87 43.15 13.65
CA ASP A 320 57.13 42.08 14.62
C ASP A 320 58.34 42.41 15.51
N VAL A 321 58.67 41.50 16.43
CA VAL A 321 59.80 41.62 17.39
C VAL A 321 61.19 41.79 16.74
N THR A 322 61.31 41.62 15.43
CA THR A 322 62.56 41.75 14.65
C THR A 322 62.56 42.93 13.67
N GLY A 323 61.44 43.66 13.53
CA GLY A 323 61.36 44.89 12.72
C GLY A 323 60.10 45.00 11.85
N TRP A 324 60.08 46.00 10.97
CA TRP A 324 59.01 46.21 10.00
C TRP A 324 59.23 45.34 8.76
N LYS A 325 58.26 44.48 8.43
CA LYS A 325 58.30 43.62 7.25
C LYS A 325 57.17 43.96 6.29
N SER A 326 57.40 43.72 4.99
CA SER A 326 56.35 43.81 3.97
C SER A 326 55.44 42.58 4.02
N ALA A 327 54.19 42.73 3.60
CA ALA A 327 53.23 41.62 3.50
C ALA A 327 53.77 40.43 2.66
N THR A 328 54.58 40.71 1.64
CA THR A 328 55.26 39.69 0.83
C THR A 328 56.30 38.90 1.63
N ALA A 329 57.11 39.55 2.46
CA ALA A 329 58.10 38.87 3.29
C ALA A 329 57.45 37.96 4.35
N MET A 330 56.25 38.30 4.83
CA MET A 330 55.49 37.46 5.77
C MET A 330 54.91 36.20 5.10
N ILE A 331 54.47 36.31 3.84
CA ILE A 331 53.98 35.19 3.04
C ILE A 331 55.12 34.23 2.70
N GLU A 332 56.30 34.75 2.37
CA GLU A 332 57.50 33.92 2.12
C GLU A 332 57.98 33.19 3.38
N GLN A 333 57.90 33.84 4.55
CA GLN A 333 58.24 33.21 5.82
C GLN A 333 57.22 32.12 6.22
N ALA A 334 55.92 32.36 6.02
CA ALA A 334 54.87 31.36 6.24
C ALA A 334 54.97 30.16 5.27
N ALA A 335 55.42 30.39 4.04
CA ALA A 335 55.69 29.34 3.06
C ALA A 335 56.95 28.51 3.44
N ALA A 336 57.97 29.13 4.05
CA ALA A 336 59.16 28.45 4.53
C ALA A 336 58.91 27.59 5.80
N ASP A 337 57.95 27.98 6.64
CA ASP A 337 57.56 27.27 7.86
C ASP A 337 56.57 26.10 7.62
N GLY A 338 56.32 25.71 6.37
CA GLY A 338 55.55 24.52 6.04
C GLY A 338 54.03 24.69 6.02
N ALA A 339 53.50 25.92 6.01
CA ALA A 339 52.07 26.19 5.83
C ALA A 339 51.64 26.12 4.35
N GLY A 340 52.02 25.03 3.67
CA GLY A 340 51.73 24.74 2.26
C GLY A 340 51.05 23.39 2.02
N ALA A 341 50.48 22.76 3.05
CA ALA A 341 49.58 21.62 2.85
C ALA A 341 48.22 22.16 2.39
N ALA A 342 47.71 21.65 1.26
CA ALA A 342 46.35 21.91 0.82
C ALA A 342 45.38 21.69 1.99
N ALA A 343 44.50 22.67 2.25
CA ALA A 343 43.52 22.55 3.33
C ALA A 343 42.69 21.27 3.12
N VAL A 344 42.84 20.30 4.02
CA VAL A 344 42.10 19.03 3.98
C VAL A 344 40.61 19.37 3.99
N LYS A 345 39.92 19.13 2.89
CA LYS A 345 38.47 19.35 2.81
C LYS A 345 37.77 18.31 3.66
N THR A 346 37.06 18.75 4.70
CA THR A 346 36.28 17.88 5.58
C THR A 346 34.81 18.26 5.56
N ILE A 347 33.97 17.29 5.89
CA ILE A 347 32.52 17.45 6.03
C ILE A 347 32.10 17.09 7.46
N GLY A 348 31.22 17.89 8.06
CA GLY A 348 30.66 17.62 9.38
C GLY A 348 29.37 16.81 9.27
N LEU A 349 29.35 15.63 9.89
CA LEU A 349 28.17 14.79 10.02
C LEU A 349 27.57 14.93 11.41
N PHE A 350 26.25 15.03 11.48
CA PHE A 350 25.54 15.18 12.73
C PHE A 350 25.06 13.82 13.26
N PHE A 351 25.47 13.48 14.47
CA PHE A 351 24.98 12.32 15.22
C PHE A 351 24.47 12.77 16.59
N PRO A 352 23.55 12.00 17.22
CA PRO A 352 23.02 12.37 18.53
C PRO A 352 24.10 12.38 19.61
N ALA A 353 25.15 11.58 19.45
CA ALA A 353 26.33 11.54 20.32
C ALA A 353 27.35 12.68 20.06
N GLY A 354 27.11 13.55 19.07
CA GLY A 354 28.00 14.67 18.70
C GLY A 354 28.34 14.69 17.21
N ALA A 355 28.88 15.83 16.72
CA ALA A 355 29.31 15.96 15.34
C ALA A 355 30.61 15.17 15.08
N ARG A 356 30.68 14.49 13.93
CA ARG A 356 31.88 13.77 13.46
C ARG A 356 32.36 14.38 12.15
N THR A 357 33.66 14.46 11.94
CA THR A 357 34.25 14.99 10.72
C THR A 357 34.71 13.87 9.80
N LEU A 358 34.48 14.01 8.50
CA LEU A 358 34.87 13.04 7.49
C LEU A 358 35.75 13.71 6.42
N SER A 359 36.80 13.03 6.00
CA SER A 359 37.73 13.53 4.99
C SER A 359 37.16 13.36 3.58
N LEU A 360 37.20 14.41 2.74
CA LEU A 360 36.76 14.37 1.34
C LEU A 360 37.89 14.01 0.34
N GLU A 361 39.07 13.66 0.85
CA GLU A 361 40.21 13.23 0.05
C GLU A 361 39.92 11.89 -0.65
N ALA A 362 40.08 11.84 -1.97
CA ALA A 362 39.64 10.70 -2.80
C ALA A 362 40.25 9.35 -2.37
N ASN A 363 41.51 9.34 -1.90
CA ASN A 363 42.22 8.13 -1.48
C ASN A 363 41.82 7.62 -0.08
N THR A 364 41.17 8.44 0.75
CA THR A 364 40.80 8.10 2.14
C THR A 364 39.31 8.17 2.42
N PHE A 365 38.52 8.79 1.54
CA PHE A 365 37.08 9.00 1.70
C PHE A 365 36.31 7.70 1.97
N THR A 366 36.48 6.67 1.14
CA THR A 366 35.79 5.38 1.27
C THR A 366 36.04 4.74 2.63
N THR A 367 37.30 4.70 3.06
CA THR A 367 37.70 4.14 4.36
C THR A 367 37.15 4.99 5.51
N SER A 368 37.30 6.32 5.43
CA SER A 368 36.79 7.27 6.42
C SER A 368 35.27 7.19 6.57
N LEU A 369 34.53 7.07 5.46
CA LEU A 369 33.07 6.91 5.45
C LEU A 369 32.64 5.56 6.03
N THR A 370 33.35 4.50 5.66
CA THR A 370 33.08 3.16 6.18
C THR A 370 33.28 3.12 7.70
N ASP A 371 34.41 3.62 8.21
CA ASP A 371 34.70 3.60 9.65
C ASP A 371 33.80 4.53 10.46
N THR A 372 33.51 5.73 9.93
CA THR A 372 32.74 6.75 10.66
C THR A 372 31.25 6.44 10.67
N VAL A 373 30.71 5.88 9.58
CA VAL A 373 29.27 5.67 9.39
C VAL A 373 28.91 4.17 9.39
N TYR A 374 29.38 3.40 8.40
CA TYR A 374 28.85 2.06 8.12
C TYR A 374 29.30 0.97 9.12
N ASN A 375 30.55 1.00 9.62
CA ASN A 375 31.05 0.03 10.60
C ASN A 375 30.32 0.15 11.93
N ASN A 376 30.00 1.37 12.36
CA ASN A 376 29.17 1.60 13.55
C ASN A 376 27.76 1.03 13.37
N ARG A 377 27.18 1.12 12.16
CA ARG A 377 25.88 0.49 11.87
C ARG A 377 25.94 -1.03 11.97
N ILE A 378 26.99 -1.68 11.47
CA ILE A 378 27.14 -3.14 11.56
C ILE A 378 27.17 -3.60 13.03
N GLN A 379 27.85 -2.83 13.89
CA GLN A 379 28.05 -3.16 15.30
C GLN A 379 26.92 -2.69 16.23
N ALA A 380 25.97 -1.91 15.71
CA ALA A 380 24.86 -1.39 16.49
C ALA A 380 24.04 -2.53 17.15
N THR A 381 23.81 -2.40 18.45
CA THR A 381 22.99 -3.34 19.26
C THR A 381 21.66 -2.72 19.70
N VAL A 382 21.53 -1.40 19.57
CA VAL A 382 20.30 -0.65 19.81
C VAL A 382 19.86 0.07 18.54
N LEU A 383 18.56 0.32 18.42
CA LEU A 383 17.97 0.90 17.22
C LEU A 383 18.38 2.38 17.01
N GLU A 384 18.62 3.11 18.10
CA GLU A 384 19.06 4.52 18.07
C GLU A 384 20.40 4.70 17.33
N ASP A 385 21.29 3.72 17.40
CA ASP A 385 22.59 3.74 16.71
C ASP A 385 22.46 3.48 15.19
N LEU A 386 21.30 2.99 14.74
CA LEU A 386 20.96 2.81 13.33
C LEU A 386 20.21 4.01 12.74
N ASN A 387 20.05 5.10 13.50
CA ASN A 387 19.21 6.21 13.06
C ASN A 387 19.77 6.89 11.78
N PHE A 388 18.85 7.34 10.93
CA PHE A 388 19.17 8.02 9.66
C PHE A 388 18.55 9.41 9.67
N TYR A 389 19.42 10.44 9.64
CA TYR A 389 18.99 11.84 9.70
C TYR A 389 18.78 12.38 8.29
N GLU A 390 17.70 11.97 7.65
CA GLU A 390 17.35 12.37 6.26
C GLU A 390 17.12 13.89 6.10
N VAL A 391 16.76 14.57 7.20
CA VAL A 391 16.55 16.03 7.24
C VAL A 391 17.87 16.78 7.11
N VAL A 392 18.97 16.18 7.59
CA VAL A 392 20.30 16.76 7.45
C VAL A 392 20.83 16.36 6.08
N GLU A 393 20.73 17.28 5.14
CA GLU A 393 21.28 17.26 3.79
C GLU A 393 22.63 16.52 3.65
N VAL A 394 23.57 16.90 4.51
CA VAL A 394 24.93 16.38 4.55
C VAL A 394 24.95 14.89 4.94
N ASN A 395 24.10 14.48 5.87
CA ASN A 395 23.93 13.09 6.27
C ASN A 395 23.21 12.29 5.15
N PHE A 396 22.18 12.85 4.52
CA PHE A 396 21.41 12.18 3.46
C PHE A 396 22.32 11.65 2.33
N VAL A 397 23.22 12.50 1.82
CA VAL A 397 24.17 12.12 0.75
C VAL A 397 25.10 10.99 1.19
N THR A 398 25.61 11.02 2.42
CA THR A 398 26.53 9.98 2.92
C THR A 398 25.89 8.61 3.13
N TYR A 399 24.55 8.53 3.12
CA TYR A 399 23.76 7.32 3.32
C TYR A 399 23.23 6.70 2.03
N PHE A 400 23.64 7.18 0.84
CA PHE A 400 23.19 6.62 -0.44
C PHE A 400 23.39 5.10 -0.57
N VAL A 401 24.45 4.54 0.02
CA VAL A 401 24.64 3.08 0.03
C VAL A 401 23.53 2.39 0.81
N HIS A 402 23.19 2.89 2.01
CA HIS A 402 22.09 2.33 2.81
C HIS A 402 20.72 2.57 2.16
N LEU A 403 20.48 3.77 1.62
CA LEU A 403 19.26 4.12 0.91
C LEU A 403 19.02 3.14 -0.25
N TYR A 404 20.04 2.91 -1.08
CA TYR A 404 19.95 2.08 -2.28
C TYR A 404 19.79 0.59 -1.98
N PHE A 405 20.56 0.03 -1.04
CA PHE A 405 20.58 -1.41 -0.79
C PHE A 405 19.56 -1.88 0.26
N PHE A 406 19.07 -1.00 1.12
CA PHE A 406 18.18 -1.38 2.22
C PHE A 406 16.83 -0.65 2.15
N VAL A 407 16.83 0.68 2.21
CA VAL A 407 15.59 1.46 2.35
C VAL A 407 14.69 1.31 1.11
N LEU A 408 15.24 1.50 -0.10
CA LEU A 408 14.46 1.42 -1.34
C LEU A 408 13.92 0.01 -1.60
N PRO A 409 14.71 -1.08 -1.53
CA PRO A 409 14.15 -2.43 -1.71
C PRO A 409 13.08 -2.78 -0.68
N ILE A 410 13.23 -2.36 0.59
CA ILE A 410 12.19 -2.56 1.60
C ILE A 410 10.91 -1.80 1.25
N ALA A 411 11.01 -0.53 0.83
CA ALA A 411 9.86 0.29 0.48
C ALA A 411 9.14 -0.21 -0.78
N ILE A 412 9.90 -0.63 -1.79
CA ILE A 412 9.38 -1.25 -3.02
C ILE A 412 8.73 -2.60 -2.69
N GLY A 413 9.38 -3.43 -1.88
CA GLY A 413 8.84 -4.70 -1.43
C GLY A 413 7.54 -4.53 -0.63
N ASP A 414 7.49 -3.57 0.29
CA ASP A 414 6.28 -3.20 1.05
C ASP A 414 5.15 -2.77 0.11
N SER A 415 5.45 -2.00 -0.93
CA SER A 415 4.47 -1.56 -1.93
C SER A 415 3.90 -2.74 -2.72
N TYR A 416 4.75 -3.66 -3.18
CA TYR A 416 4.30 -4.89 -3.83
C TYR A 416 3.47 -5.78 -2.91
N ALA A 417 3.88 -5.94 -1.66
CA ALA A 417 3.17 -6.75 -0.66
C ALA A 417 1.76 -6.18 -0.41
N ALA A 418 1.64 -4.87 -0.27
CA ALA A 418 0.36 -4.19 -0.08
C ALA A 418 -0.58 -4.31 -1.29
N MET A 419 -0.03 -4.41 -2.50
CA MET A 419 -0.79 -4.69 -3.73
C MET A 419 -1.14 -6.18 -3.92
N GLY A 420 -0.73 -7.07 -3.01
CA GLY A 420 -0.92 -8.53 -3.14
C GLY A 420 0.03 -9.21 -4.13
N LEU A 421 1.08 -8.51 -4.59
CA LEU A 421 2.10 -9.02 -5.52
C LEU A 421 3.25 -9.68 -4.76
N TYR A 422 2.94 -10.74 -4.00
CA TYR A 422 3.83 -11.35 -3.01
C TYR A 422 5.17 -11.87 -3.59
N ASP A 423 5.17 -12.46 -4.79
CA ASP A 423 6.40 -12.94 -5.42
C ASP A 423 7.39 -11.80 -5.72
N LYS A 424 6.89 -10.66 -6.23
CA LYS A 424 7.71 -9.47 -6.48
C LYS A 424 8.23 -8.87 -5.19
N ALA A 425 7.40 -8.83 -4.14
CA ALA A 425 7.81 -8.36 -2.81
C ALA A 425 8.97 -9.20 -2.24
N LEU A 426 8.87 -10.53 -2.30
CA LEU A 426 9.92 -11.42 -1.82
C LEU A 426 11.23 -11.26 -2.59
N LYS A 427 11.18 -11.04 -3.91
CA LYS A 427 12.38 -10.76 -4.72
C LYS A 427 13.09 -9.48 -4.26
N GLU A 428 12.34 -8.42 -3.97
CA GLU A 428 12.89 -7.15 -3.48
C GLU A 428 13.41 -7.25 -2.05
N TYR A 429 12.79 -8.03 -1.16
CA TYR A 429 13.36 -8.26 0.17
C TYR A 429 14.64 -9.10 0.12
N ARG A 430 14.72 -10.08 -0.79
CA ARG A 430 15.94 -10.87 -0.99
C ARG A 430 17.10 -10.03 -1.49
N SER A 431 16.84 -8.98 -2.28
CA SER A 431 17.91 -8.12 -2.81
C SER A 431 18.69 -7.39 -1.70
N VAL A 432 18.04 -7.12 -0.56
CA VAL A 432 18.67 -6.53 0.63
C VAL A 432 19.84 -7.38 1.16
N LEU A 433 19.83 -8.70 0.91
CA LEU A 433 20.92 -9.59 1.33
C LEU A 433 22.24 -9.28 0.61
N ALA A 434 22.21 -8.59 -0.53
CA ALA A 434 23.41 -8.10 -1.21
C ALA A 434 24.06 -6.91 -0.49
N TYR A 435 23.38 -6.26 0.47
CA TYR A 435 23.91 -5.12 1.20
C TYR A 435 25.19 -5.50 1.98
N PRO A 436 26.35 -4.85 1.69
CA PRO A 436 27.60 -5.20 2.35
C PRO A 436 27.63 -4.84 3.84
N PHE A 437 26.91 -3.79 4.23
CA PHE A 437 26.90 -3.25 5.60
C PHE A 437 25.61 -3.58 6.36
N LEU A 438 24.96 -4.71 6.02
CA LEU A 438 23.74 -5.17 6.67
C LEU A 438 24.01 -5.54 8.13
N ASN A 439 23.29 -4.91 9.06
CA ASN A 439 23.35 -5.27 10.47
C ASN A 439 22.64 -6.62 10.71
N LEU A 440 23.39 -7.62 11.14
CA LEU A 440 22.82 -8.95 11.40
C LEU A 440 21.99 -9.01 12.69
N GLY A 441 22.21 -8.15 13.68
CA GLY A 441 21.45 -8.19 14.95
C GLY A 441 20.05 -7.56 14.87
N ILE A 442 19.84 -6.56 14.01
CA ILE A 442 18.62 -5.73 13.98
C ILE A 442 17.99 -5.69 12.58
N GLU A 443 18.77 -5.34 11.55
CA GLU A 443 18.24 -5.19 10.18
C GLU A 443 17.89 -6.56 9.57
N ALA A 444 18.71 -7.60 9.74
CA ALA A 444 18.40 -8.93 9.23
C ALA A 444 17.13 -9.54 9.86
N PRO A 445 16.91 -9.52 11.19
CA PRO A 445 15.63 -9.92 11.78
C PRO A 445 14.44 -9.09 11.29
N TYR A 446 14.63 -7.81 10.97
CA TYR A 446 13.59 -6.97 10.39
C TYR A 446 13.22 -7.40 8.96
N VAL A 447 14.21 -7.68 8.10
CA VAL A 447 13.95 -8.22 6.75
C VAL A 447 13.29 -9.61 6.84
N TRP A 448 13.73 -10.44 7.79
CA TRP A 448 13.09 -11.73 8.06
C TRP A 448 11.62 -11.56 8.41
N LEU A 449 11.28 -10.61 9.29
CA LEU A 449 9.89 -10.31 9.67
C LEU A 449 9.04 -9.93 8.45
N LYS A 450 9.59 -9.11 7.54
CA LYS A 450 8.91 -8.72 6.30
C LYS A 450 8.65 -9.92 5.38
N MET A 451 9.66 -10.76 5.16
CA MET A 451 9.52 -11.94 4.31
C MET A 451 8.55 -12.97 4.93
N ALA A 452 8.66 -13.24 6.23
CA ALA A 452 7.80 -14.18 6.93
C ALA A 452 6.33 -13.70 6.96
N ASP A 453 6.10 -12.40 7.15
CA ASP A 453 4.76 -11.81 7.10
C ASP A 453 4.17 -11.92 5.67
N VAL A 454 4.96 -11.70 4.62
CA VAL A 454 4.52 -11.90 3.23
C VAL A 454 4.16 -13.36 2.94
N TYR A 455 4.97 -14.34 3.39
CA TYR A 455 4.61 -15.75 3.26
C TYR A 455 3.31 -16.09 3.99
N LEU A 456 3.11 -15.55 5.19
CA LEU A 456 1.88 -15.72 5.96
C LEU A 456 0.67 -15.10 5.24
N GLN A 457 0.78 -13.88 4.74
CA GLN A 457 -0.27 -13.20 3.98
C GLN A 457 -0.60 -13.96 2.69
N TRP A 458 0.41 -14.43 1.97
CA TRP A 458 0.22 -15.23 0.77
C TRP A 458 -0.51 -16.53 1.08
N GLY A 459 -0.06 -17.28 2.10
CA GLY A 459 -0.75 -18.48 2.58
C GLY A 459 -2.20 -18.20 2.99
N ASN A 460 -2.46 -17.10 3.69
CA ASN A 460 -3.81 -16.68 4.08
C ASN A 460 -4.71 -16.40 2.87
N SER A 461 -4.18 -15.70 1.85
CA SER A 461 -4.94 -15.41 0.62
C SER A 461 -5.31 -16.70 -0.14
N LEU A 462 -4.39 -17.67 -0.21
CA LEU A 462 -4.61 -18.97 -0.83
C LEU A 462 -5.60 -19.82 -0.04
N SER A 463 -5.48 -19.82 1.29
CA SER A 463 -6.40 -20.53 2.18
C SER A 463 -7.82 -19.99 2.09
N ARG A 464 -8.01 -18.67 1.99
CA ARG A 464 -9.32 -18.03 1.78
C ARG A 464 -9.96 -18.38 0.43
N ARG A 465 -9.15 -18.72 -0.58
CA ARG A 465 -9.60 -19.21 -1.90
C ARG A 465 -9.75 -20.75 -1.94
N ASP A 466 -9.70 -21.42 -0.79
CA ASP A 466 -9.72 -22.88 -0.63
C ASP A 466 -8.59 -23.63 -1.38
N GLN A 467 -7.48 -22.96 -1.70
CA GLN A 467 -6.30 -23.55 -2.32
C GLN A 467 -5.35 -24.15 -1.26
N ARG A 468 -5.81 -25.21 -0.60
CA ARG A 468 -5.19 -25.77 0.62
C ARG A 468 -3.75 -26.23 0.45
N ALA A 469 -3.43 -26.92 -0.64
CA ALA A 469 -2.08 -27.44 -0.88
C ALA A 469 -1.05 -26.32 -1.06
N ALA A 470 -1.39 -25.32 -1.89
CA ALA A 470 -0.55 -24.15 -2.11
C ALA A 470 -0.42 -23.31 -0.83
N ALA A 471 -1.50 -23.17 -0.04
CA ALA A 471 -1.46 -22.48 1.24
C ALA A 471 -0.53 -23.17 2.25
N ARG A 472 -0.61 -24.51 2.35
CA ARG A 472 0.29 -25.31 3.21
C ARG A 472 1.74 -25.06 2.86
N GLU A 473 2.09 -25.13 1.56
CA GLU A 473 3.46 -24.87 1.10
C GLU A 473 3.97 -23.52 1.62
N LYS A 474 3.17 -22.44 1.54
CA LYS A 474 3.59 -21.12 2.01
C LYS A 474 3.69 -21.01 3.54
N TYR A 475 2.85 -21.70 4.30
CA TYR A 475 2.99 -21.75 5.76
C TYR A 475 4.21 -22.59 6.20
N GLU A 476 4.53 -23.66 5.48
CA GLU A 476 5.69 -24.53 5.75
C GLU A 476 7.03 -23.86 5.49
N PHE A 477 7.05 -22.73 4.76
CA PHE A 477 8.23 -21.85 4.72
C PHE A 477 8.59 -21.26 6.08
N ILE A 478 7.60 -21.04 6.96
CA ILE A 478 7.76 -20.42 8.28
C ILE A 478 7.93 -21.49 9.37
N LEU A 479 7.09 -22.53 9.36
CA LEU A 479 7.04 -23.58 10.39
C LEU A 479 6.53 -24.89 9.78
N LEU A 480 7.16 -26.02 10.08
CA LEU A 480 6.68 -27.33 9.62
C LEU A 480 5.45 -27.83 10.40
N THR A 481 4.67 -28.72 9.79
CA THR A 481 3.46 -29.29 10.38
C THR A 481 3.73 -30.06 11.69
N ASP A 482 4.95 -30.58 11.90
CA ASP A 482 5.41 -31.26 13.12
C ASP A 482 5.92 -30.32 14.23
N LEU A 483 5.71 -29.00 14.05
CA LEU A 483 6.20 -27.95 14.95
C LEU A 483 7.73 -27.99 15.11
N THR A 484 8.43 -28.00 13.97
CA THR A 484 9.89 -27.83 13.89
C THR A 484 10.27 -26.69 12.95
N VAL A 485 11.46 -26.13 13.15
CA VAL A 485 11.99 -25.04 12.30
C VAL A 485 12.39 -25.62 10.93
N PRO A 486 11.82 -25.14 9.81
CA PRO A 486 12.14 -25.64 8.49
C PRO A 486 13.54 -25.22 8.04
N SER A 487 14.16 -25.99 7.14
CA SER A 487 15.41 -25.64 6.47
C SER A 487 15.16 -24.74 5.25
N THR A 488 14.45 -23.63 5.42
CA THR A 488 14.10 -22.67 4.35
C THR A 488 15.06 -21.48 4.34
N GLU A 489 14.95 -20.63 3.31
CA GLU A 489 15.73 -19.38 3.21
C GLU A 489 15.56 -18.47 4.44
N LEU A 490 14.41 -18.52 5.11
CA LEU A 490 14.12 -17.76 6.33
C LEU A 490 15.03 -18.15 7.50
N TYR A 491 15.72 -19.28 7.44
CA TYR A 491 16.54 -19.78 8.53
C TYR A 491 17.96 -20.14 8.08
N GLN A 492 18.38 -19.71 6.90
CA GLN A 492 19.70 -19.99 6.32
C GLN A 492 20.47 -18.71 6.00
N GLY A 493 21.78 -18.85 5.75
CA GLY A 493 22.65 -17.73 5.37
C GLY A 493 22.64 -16.60 6.41
N LYS A 494 22.42 -15.36 5.95
CA LYS A 494 22.35 -14.17 6.82
C LYS A 494 21.15 -14.19 7.80
N PHE A 495 20.16 -15.06 7.60
CA PHE A 495 19.02 -15.25 8.52
C PHE A 495 19.21 -16.41 9.51
N GLY A 496 20.35 -17.10 9.53
CA GLY A 496 20.59 -18.23 10.44
C GLY A 496 20.39 -17.89 11.92
N ILE A 497 20.59 -16.63 12.29
CA ILE A 497 20.30 -16.08 13.63
C ILE A 497 18.85 -16.26 14.08
N MET A 498 17.89 -16.42 13.15
CA MET A 498 16.45 -16.52 13.46
C MET A 498 16.02 -17.92 13.90
N GLN A 499 16.89 -18.93 13.77
CA GLN A 499 16.61 -20.30 14.20
C GLN A 499 16.34 -20.39 15.70
N ALA A 500 17.18 -19.77 16.53
CA ALA A 500 17.04 -19.82 17.98
C ALA A 500 15.77 -19.09 18.49
N PRO A 501 15.47 -17.85 18.05
CA PRO A 501 14.19 -17.20 18.38
C PRO A 501 12.95 -18.01 17.96
N ALA A 502 12.95 -18.61 16.77
CA ALA A 502 11.84 -19.43 16.31
C ALA A 502 11.68 -20.71 17.15
N ALA A 503 12.78 -21.36 17.54
CA ALA A 503 12.75 -22.52 18.42
C ALA A 503 12.14 -22.19 19.80
N GLU A 504 12.41 -21.00 20.35
CA GLU A 504 11.79 -20.54 21.60
C GLU A 504 10.27 -20.31 21.46
N VAL A 505 9.80 -19.80 20.31
CA VAL A 505 8.35 -19.73 20.03
C VAL A 505 7.73 -21.13 19.96
N ILE A 506 8.41 -22.08 19.34
CA ILE A 506 7.92 -23.45 19.20
C ILE A 506 7.75 -24.11 20.57
N LYS A 507 8.67 -23.87 21.52
CA LYS A 507 8.52 -24.34 22.91
C LYS A 507 7.23 -23.81 23.54
N GLU A 508 6.89 -22.54 23.33
CA GLU A 508 5.62 -21.97 23.81
C GLU A 508 4.40 -22.67 23.18
N LEU A 509 4.43 -22.95 21.88
CA LEU A 509 3.35 -23.68 21.20
C LEU A 509 3.21 -25.13 21.70
N LYS A 510 4.30 -25.73 22.19
CA LYS A 510 4.33 -27.06 22.83
C LYS A 510 4.03 -27.03 24.33
N ASN A 511 3.75 -25.85 24.89
CA ASN A 511 3.56 -25.66 26.33
C ASN A 511 4.80 -26.07 27.16
N GLU A 512 5.99 -25.82 26.63
CA GLU A 512 7.29 -26.06 27.27
C GLU A 512 7.89 -24.74 27.81
N PRO A 513 8.73 -24.78 28.85
CA PRO A 513 9.44 -23.59 29.35
C PRO A 513 10.30 -22.94 28.27
N ARG A 514 10.16 -21.63 28.07
CA ARG A 514 10.89 -20.86 27.05
C ARG A 514 11.54 -19.60 27.61
N GLY A 515 12.52 -19.08 26.87
CA GLY A 515 13.12 -17.77 27.08
C GLY A 515 12.25 -16.59 26.64
N PRO A 516 12.76 -15.35 26.72
CA PRO A 516 12.10 -14.17 26.18
C PRO A 516 12.05 -14.24 24.65
N VAL A 517 10.91 -13.89 24.07
CA VAL A 517 10.65 -13.99 22.63
C VAL A 517 10.08 -12.69 22.12
N ASN A 518 10.46 -12.30 20.89
CA ASN A 518 9.85 -11.15 20.23
C ASN A 518 8.38 -11.45 19.89
N PRO A 519 7.41 -10.68 20.41
CA PRO A 519 5.98 -10.95 20.21
C PRO A 519 5.54 -10.91 18.73
N LYS A 520 6.20 -10.12 17.87
CA LYS A 520 5.85 -10.08 16.44
C LYS A 520 6.30 -11.35 15.71
N VAL A 521 7.49 -11.86 16.05
CA VAL A 521 7.98 -13.17 15.56
C VAL A 521 7.04 -14.27 16.05
N ALA A 522 6.70 -14.25 17.34
CA ALA A 522 5.76 -15.20 17.94
C ALA A 522 4.39 -15.17 17.24
N ALA A 523 3.85 -13.98 16.96
CA ALA A 523 2.57 -13.82 16.28
C ALA A 523 2.56 -14.46 14.88
N ILE A 524 3.61 -14.25 14.07
CA ILE A 524 3.69 -14.82 12.72
C ILE A 524 3.76 -16.36 12.78
N ILE A 525 4.64 -16.90 13.63
CA ILE A 525 4.83 -18.35 13.77
C ILE A 525 3.58 -19.02 14.38
N ALA A 526 2.97 -18.41 15.41
CA ALA A 526 1.75 -18.92 16.04
C ALA A 526 0.56 -18.90 15.07
N GLN A 527 0.42 -17.84 14.25
CA GLN A 527 -0.58 -17.80 13.20
C GLN A 527 -0.34 -18.89 12.15
N ALA A 528 0.89 -19.05 11.66
CA ALA A 528 1.22 -20.13 10.72
C ALA A 528 0.90 -21.52 11.31
N ALA A 529 1.26 -21.77 12.57
CA ALA A 529 0.94 -23.00 13.29
C ALA A 529 -0.56 -23.25 13.39
N MET A 530 -1.35 -22.22 13.73
CA MET A 530 -2.81 -22.29 13.80
C MET A 530 -3.40 -22.63 12.42
N ARG A 531 -2.93 -21.98 11.35
CA ARG A 531 -3.40 -22.23 9.99
C ARG A 531 -3.06 -23.63 9.51
N LEU A 532 -1.84 -24.11 9.77
CA LEU A 532 -1.45 -25.50 9.49
C LEU A 532 -2.33 -26.50 10.24
N LYS A 533 -2.62 -26.24 11.52
CA LYS A 533 -3.54 -27.07 12.32
C LYS A 533 -4.94 -27.10 11.73
N TYR A 534 -5.46 -25.97 11.24
CA TYR A 534 -6.76 -25.93 10.55
C TYR A 534 -6.74 -26.78 9.28
N LEU A 535 -5.69 -26.66 8.46
CA LEU A 535 -5.55 -27.45 7.24
C LEU A 535 -5.44 -28.96 7.52
N THR A 536 -4.70 -29.36 8.56
CA THR A 536 -4.57 -30.78 8.96
C THR A 536 -5.90 -31.37 9.45
N ASN A 537 -6.74 -30.57 10.12
CA ASN A 537 -8.05 -31.01 10.62
C ASN A 537 -9.21 -30.76 9.64
N ASN A 538 -8.93 -30.40 8.38
CA ASN A 538 -9.94 -30.05 7.37
C ASN A 538 -10.88 -28.90 7.77
N PHE A 539 -10.40 -27.96 8.59
CA PHE A 539 -11.14 -26.76 8.92
C PHE A 539 -10.94 -25.69 7.83
N ASN A 540 -11.94 -24.83 7.67
CA ASN A 540 -11.82 -23.67 6.79
C ASN A 540 -10.89 -22.61 7.39
N TYR A 541 -10.69 -21.49 6.68
CA TYR A 541 -9.85 -20.39 7.15
C TYR A 541 -10.20 -19.92 8.58
N PHE A 542 -11.48 -19.90 8.96
CA PHE A 542 -11.94 -19.45 10.27
C PHE A 542 -11.95 -20.55 11.36
N GLY A 543 -11.42 -21.75 11.07
CA GLY A 543 -11.40 -22.84 12.03
C GLY A 543 -12.73 -23.59 12.18
N ILE A 544 -13.67 -23.40 11.26
CA ILE A 544 -14.96 -24.10 11.24
C ILE A 544 -14.83 -25.35 10.36
N SER A 545 -15.25 -26.51 10.88
CA SER A 545 -15.31 -27.76 10.11
C SER A 545 -16.56 -27.82 9.23
N ALA A 546 -16.52 -28.66 8.18
CA ALA A 546 -17.68 -28.86 7.31
C ALA A 546 -18.90 -29.45 8.06
N ASP A 547 -18.64 -30.21 9.13
CA ASP A 547 -19.64 -30.90 9.94
C ASP A 547 -19.87 -30.20 11.31
N HIS A 548 -19.44 -28.95 11.47
CA HIS A 548 -19.66 -28.20 12.69
C HIS A 548 -21.17 -27.97 12.91
N ALA A 549 -21.66 -28.28 14.11
CA ALA A 549 -23.04 -28.05 14.52
C ALA A 549 -23.10 -26.83 15.46
N PRO A 550 -23.61 -25.67 15.00
CA PRO A 550 -23.75 -24.50 15.85
C PRO A 550 -24.87 -24.68 16.88
N ILE A 551 -24.69 -24.11 18.08
CA ILE A 551 -25.71 -24.10 19.14
C ILE A 551 -26.83 -23.08 18.89
N PHE A 552 -26.68 -22.22 17.90
CA PHE A 552 -27.63 -21.16 17.57
C PHE A 552 -28.53 -21.56 16.41
N ARG A 553 -29.77 -21.05 16.42
CA ARG A 553 -30.73 -21.25 15.34
C ARG A 553 -30.31 -20.52 14.08
N TYR A 554 -30.62 -21.11 12.92
CA TYR A 554 -30.34 -20.54 11.60
C TYR A 554 -30.88 -19.10 11.47
N LYS A 555 -32.13 -18.87 11.87
CA LYS A 555 -32.79 -17.55 11.73
C LYS A 555 -32.05 -16.45 12.51
N TYR A 556 -31.60 -16.77 13.74
CA TYR A 556 -30.81 -15.84 14.52
C TYR A 556 -29.46 -15.56 13.85
N LEU A 557 -28.73 -16.62 13.48
CA LEU A 557 -27.44 -16.50 12.79
C LEU A 557 -27.55 -15.70 11.48
N GLN A 558 -28.64 -15.87 10.73
CA GLN A 558 -28.91 -15.09 9.52
C GLN A 558 -29.07 -13.61 9.83
N SER A 559 -29.81 -13.25 10.88
CA SER A 559 -29.97 -11.85 11.29
C SER A 559 -28.64 -11.22 11.72
N VAL A 560 -27.83 -11.96 12.49
CA VAL A 560 -26.49 -11.52 12.92
C VAL A 560 -25.55 -11.35 11.74
N ALA A 561 -25.51 -12.32 10.83
CA ALA A 561 -24.67 -12.25 9.62
C ALA A 561 -25.07 -11.07 8.72
N THR A 562 -26.38 -10.83 8.58
CA THR A 562 -26.90 -9.69 7.80
C THR A 562 -26.53 -8.36 8.44
N TYR A 563 -26.70 -8.22 9.76
CA TYR A 563 -26.33 -7.02 10.50
C TYR A 563 -24.84 -6.70 10.38
N MET A 564 -23.96 -7.70 10.57
CA MET A 564 -22.52 -7.52 10.44
C MET A 564 -22.10 -7.19 9.00
N ALA A 565 -22.75 -7.80 8.00
CA ALA A 565 -22.53 -7.45 6.60
C ALA A 565 -22.95 -6.00 6.31
N ASP A 566 -24.06 -5.53 6.87
CA ASP A 566 -24.52 -4.15 6.73
C ASP A 566 -23.56 -3.15 7.39
N SER A 567 -23.02 -3.47 8.58
CA SER A 567 -21.97 -2.65 9.21
C SER A 567 -20.70 -2.58 8.34
N ALA A 568 -20.32 -3.68 7.70
CA ALA A 568 -19.18 -3.69 6.78
C ALA A 568 -19.44 -2.82 5.54
N ILE A 569 -20.63 -2.90 4.94
CA ILE A 569 -21.04 -2.07 3.79
C ILE A 569 -21.06 -0.58 4.16
N GLU A 570 -21.60 -0.22 5.32
CA GLU A 570 -21.65 1.17 5.78
C GLU A 570 -20.26 1.74 6.04
N ALA A 571 -19.38 0.97 6.70
CA ALA A 571 -17.99 1.36 6.91
C ALA A 571 -17.24 1.52 5.58
N GLU A 572 -17.44 0.63 4.62
CA GLU A 572 -16.83 0.71 3.28
C GLU A 572 -17.32 1.96 2.51
N ARG A 573 -18.62 2.25 2.53
CA ARG A 573 -19.17 3.47 1.89
C ARG A 573 -18.60 4.75 2.51
N THR A 574 -18.47 4.77 3.84
CA THR A 574 -17.87 5.92 4.56
C THR A 574 -16.39 6.07 4.20
N PHE A 575 -15.66 4.96 4.12
CA PHE A 575 -14.29 4.93 3.62
C PHE A 575 -14.19 5.54 2.21
N ILE A 576 -15.05 5.13 1.27
CA ILE A 576 -15.06 5.68 -0.11
C ILE A 576 -15.30 7.20 -0.09
N GLY A 577 -16.23 7.68 0.74
CA GLY A 577 -16.50 9.11 0.89
C GLY A 577 -15.29 9.89 1.42
N TYR A 578 -14.63 9.38 2.48
CA TYR A 578 -13.44 10.03 3.05
C TYR A 578 -12.26 9.96 2.10
N ARG A 579 -12.12 8.84 1.38
CA ARG A 579 -11.08 8.68 0.36
C ARG A 579 -11.23 9.70 -0.76
N SER A 580 -12.44 9.86 -1.30
CA SER A 580 -12.72 10.85 -2.33
C SER A 580 -12.48 12.29 -1.84
N THR A 581 -12.83 12.57 -0.58
CA THR A 581 -12.55 13.88 0.04
C THR A 581 -11.03 14.12 0.13
N ALA A 582 -10.26 13.13 0.57
CA ALA A 582 -8.80 13.21 0.64
C ALA A 582 -8.18 13.49 -0.74
N GLU A 583 -8.61 12.75 -1.77
CA GLU A 583 -8.12 12.92 -3.15
C GLU A 583 -8.45 14.30 -3.72
N ASN A 584 -9.64 14.84 -3.43
CA ASN A 584 -9.99 16.21 -3.81
C ASN A 584 -9.11 17.25 -3.08
N GLN A 585 -8.88 17.07 -1.78
CA GLN A 585 -8.00 17.95 -0.99
C GLN A 585 -6.56 17.91 -1.52
N LYS A 586 -6.06 16.74 -1.92
CA LYS A 586 -4.76 16.59 -2.58
C LYS A 586 -4.67 17.35 -3.88
N ILE A 587 -5.72 17.29 -4.71
CA ILE A 587 -5.79 18.06 -5.96
C ILE A 587 -5.77 19.57 -5.67
N GLU A 588 -6.54 20.02 -4.67
CA GLU A 588 -6.54 21.42 -4.24
C GLU A 588 -5.14 21.85 -3.75
N HIS A 589 -4.46 21.03 -2.95
CA HIS A 589 -3.09 21.28 -2.49
C HIS A 589 -2.10 21.38 -3.65
N MET A 590 -2.12 20.44 -4.59
CA MET A 590 -1.28 20.51 -5.81
C MET A 590 -1.53 21.76 -6.65
N GLN A 591 -2.78 22.23 -6.73
CA GLN A 591 -3.11 23.49 -7.42
C GLN A 591 -2.54 24.71 -6.69
N MET A 592 -2.55 24.70 -5.35
CA MET A 592 -1.96 25.76 -4.52
C MET A 592 -0.43 25.78 -4.65
N GLU A 593 0.24 24.62 -4.60
CA GLU A 593 1.67 24.51 -4.85
C GLU A 593 2.04 25.05 -6.25
N SER A 594 1.29 24.63 -7.27
CA SER A 594 1.48 25.12 -8.64
C SER A 594 1.30 26.64 -8.73
N ALA A 595 0.32 27.22 -8.04
CA ALA A 595 0.11 28.66 -7.99
C ALA A 595 1.30 29.39 -7.35
N VAL A 596 1.87 28.85 -6.26
CA VAL A 596 3.08 29.39 -5.63
C VAL A 596 4.24 29.39 -6.61
N ASP A 597 4.47 28.30 -7.33
CA ASP A 597 5.58 28.19 -8.26
C ASP A 597 5.43 29.08 -9.50
N VAL A 598 4.21 29.22 -10.01
CA VAL A 598 3.89 30.21 -11.07
C VAL A 598 4.19 31.64 -10.59
N ASN A 599 3.80 31.98 -9.36
CA ASN A 599 4.07 33.31 -8.80
C ASN A 599 5.57 33.56 -8.55
N LYS A 600 6.33 32.54 -8.11
CA LYS A 600 7.80 32.63 -8.01
C LYS A 600 8.44 32.90 -9.37
N ALA A 601 8.03 32.14 -10.40
CA ALA A 601 8.55 32.32 -11.75
C ALA A 601 8.18 33.71 -12.30
N ALA A 602 6.95 34.17 -12.09
CA ALA A 602 6.51 35.51 -12.47
C ALA A 602 7.34 36.61 -11.76
N LEU A 603 7.65 36.45 -10.47
CA LEU A 603 8.52 37.37 -9.74
C LEU A 603 9.94 37.41 -10.33
N SER A 604 10.51 36.24 -10.68
CA SER A 604 11.82 36.19 -11.35
C SER A 604 11.83 36.92 -12.70
N ILE A 605 10.74 36.82 -13.48
CA ILE A 605 10.58 37.55 -14.73
C ILE A 605 10.50 39.06 -14.49
N GLU A 606 9.71 39.52 -13.53
CA GLU A 606 9.63 40.95 -13.22
C GLU A 606 10.95 41.52 -12.69
N ASN A 607 11.71 40.74 -11.91
CA ASN A 607 13.06 41.14 -11.48
C ASN A 607 13.99 41.36 -12.68
N LYS A 608 13.98 40.46 -13.67
CA LYS A 608 14.76 40.64 -14.91
C LYS A 608 14.30 41.86 -15.71
N ARG A 609 12.99 42.11 -15.81
CA ARG A 609 12.44 43.31 -16.46
C ARG A 609 12.86 44.60 -15.76
N MET A 610 13.01 44.57 -14.44
CA MET A 610 13.51 45.68 -13.65
C MET A 610 15.01 45.92 -13.91
N GLU A 611 15.81 44.86 -14.04
CA GLU A 611 17.22 44.95 -14.45
C GLU A 611 17.35 45.55 -15.85
N ASP A 612 16.55 45.10 -16.82
CA ASP A 612 16.53 45.65 -18.18
C ASP A 612 16.13 47.14 -18.18
N ALA A 613 15.13 47.53 -17.38
CA ALA A 613 14.73 48.93 -17.24
C ALA A 613 15.83 49.80 -16.60
N ALA A 614 16.62 49.24 -15.68
CA ALA A 614 17.79 49.93 -15.12
C ALA A 614 18.89 50.16 -16.18
N LEU A 615 19.11 49.18 -17.05
CA LEU A 615 20.03 49.32 -18.19
C LEU A 615 19.52 50.36 -19.20
N GLU A 616 18.22 50.46 -19.44
CA GLU A 616 17.62 51.52 -20.28
C GLU A 616 17.87 52.92 -19.71
N VAL A 617 17.72 53.11 -18.39
CA VAL A 617 18.03 54.38 -17.71
C VAL A 617 19.50 54.73 -17.91
N GLU A 618 20.42 53.77 -17.74
CA GLU A 618 21.84 54.00 -17.96
C GLU A 618 22.15 54.37 -19.42
N ALA A 619 21.55 53.69 -20.40
CA ALA A 619 21.69 54.02 -21.82
C ALA A 619 21.16 55.44 -22.15
N ALA A 620 20.02 55.84 -21.57
CA ALA A 620 19.46 57.18 -21.74
C ALA A 620 20.36 58.26 -21.14
N ARG A 621 20.93 58.00 -19.95
CA ARG A 621 21.92 58.89 -19.30
C ARG A 621 23.16 59.08 -20.17
N ARG A 622 23.72 57.99 -20.71
CA ARG A 622 24.87 58.06 -21.64
C ARG A 622 24.56 58.88 -22.89
N THR A 623 23.33 58.77 -23.40
CA THR A 623 22.88 59.56 -24.55
C THR A 623 22.82 61.06 -24.22
N ARG A 624 22.35 61.42 -23.01
CA ARG A 624 22.36 62.82 -22.53
C ARG A 624 23.80 63.34 -22.38
N GLU A 625 24.69 62.59 -21.74
CA GLU A 625 26.11 62.95 -21.59
C GLU A 625 26.76 63.21 -22.95
N TYR A 626 26.49 62.36 -23.96
CA TYR A 626 26.99 62.56 -25.31
C TYR A 626 26.44 63.85 -25.97
N ALA A 627 25.14 64.14 -25.80
CA ALA A 627 24.54 65.38 -26.31
C ALA A 627 25.13 66.63 -25.62
N GLU A 628 25.44 66.56 -24.31
CA GLU A 628 26.10 67.63 -23.57
C GLU A 628 27.52 67.89 -24.08
N VAL A 629 28.28 66.83 -24.38
CA VAL A 629 29.61 66.95 -25.01
C VAL A 629 29.50 67.62 -26.38
N ARG A 630 28.51 67.26 -27.19
CA ARG A 630 28.26 67.90 -28.49
C ARG A 630 27.92 69.39 -28.35
N ARG A 631 27.07 69.75 -27.38
CA ARG A 631 26.75 71.16 -27.10
C ARG A 631 27.98 71.93 -26.69
N LYS A 632 28.80 71.36 -25.80
CA LYS A 632 30.07 71.95 -25.36
C LYS A 632 31.02 72.17 -26.54
N ASN A 633 31.18 71.20 -27.42
CA ASN A 633 32.00 71.35 -28.63
C ASN A 633 31.49 72.48 -29.54
N ALA A 634 30.16 72.66 -29.65
CA ALA A 634 29.58 73.78 -30.40
C ALA A 634 29.78 75.14 -29.70
N ASP A 635 29.69 75.18 -28.36
CA ASP A 635 30.02 76.35 -27.54
C ASP A 635 31.49 76.75 -27.72
N ASP A 636 32.41 75.79 -27.64
CA ASP A 636 33.85 75.98 -27.81
C ASP A 636 34.17 76.45 -29.25
N ALA A 637 33.53 75.87 -30.27
CA ALA A 637 33.68 76.29 -31.67
C ALA A 637 33.19 77.73 -31.92
N LEU A 638 32.10 78.14 -31.26
CA LEU A 638 31.61 79.52 -31.34
C LEU A 638 32.59 80.50 -30.69
N ALA A 639 33.12 80.17 -29.51
CA ALA A 639 34.12 80.98 -28.82
C ALA A 639 35.43 81.10 -29.61
N GLU A 640 35.88 80.00 -30.22
CA GLU A 640 37.05 79.98 -31.09
C GLU A 640 36.82 80.84 -32.35
N TRP A 641 35.63 80.76 -32.98
CA TRP A 641 35.28 81.57 -34.14
C TRP A 641 35.15 83.07 -33.82
N ASP A 642 34.59 83.42 -32.66
CA ASP A 642 34.50 84.81 -32.21
C ASP A 642 35.87 85.46 -31.99
N THR A 643 36.90 84.66 -31.68
CA THR A 643 38.28 85.12 -31.49
C THR A 643 39.07 85.04 -32.80
N LYS A 644 39.35 83.82 -33.28
CA LYS A 644 40.20 83.56 -34.45
C LYS A 644 39.53 83.92 -35.77
N GLY A 645 38.21 83.84 -35.85
CA GLY A 645 37.47 84.25 -37.04
C GLY A 645 37.63 85.74 -37.29
N ARG A 646 37.57 86.58 -36.24
CA ARG A 646 37.84 88.03 -36.37
C ARG A 646 39.28 88.29 -36.81
N GLU A 647 40.24 87.58 -36.25
CA GLU A 647 41.64 87.66 -36.66
C GLU A 647 41.81 87.27 -38.12
N LEU A 648 41.24 86.15 -38.56
CA LEU A 648 41.29 85.67 -39.94
C LEU A 648 40.61 86.65 -40.91
N THR A 649 39.42 87.17 -40.58
CA THR A 649 38.74 88.21 -41.37
C THR A 649 39.60 89.46 -41.51
N SER A 650 40.27 89.90 -40.42
CA SER A 650 41.17 91.05 -40.48
C SER A 650 42.44 90.80 -41.31
N MET A 651 43.01 89.58 -41.24
CA MET A 651 44.17 89.18 -42.03
C MET A 651 43.82 88.99 -43.51
N ASN A 652 42.66 88.41 -43.83
CA ASN A 652 42.15 88.26 -45.20
C ASN A 652 41.83 89.63 -45.82
N ALA A 653 41.22 90.55 -45.07
CA ALA A 653 41.03 91.92 -45.49
C ALA A 653 42.37 92.60 -45.83
N ALA A 654 43.38 92.45 -44.97
CA ALA A 654 44.73 92.97 -45.21
C ALA A 654 45.46 92.30 -46.40
N LEU A 655 45.28 90.99 -46.61
CA LEU A 655 45.82 90.26 -47.78
C LEU A 655 45.12 90.68 -49.08
N SER A 656 43.80 90.92 -49.03
CA SER A 656 43.02 91.46 -50.15
C SER A 656 43.54 92.85 -50.55
N TRP A 657 43.72 93.75 -49.58
CA TRP A 657 44.35 95.07 -49.77
C TRP A 657 45.74 94.95 -50.41
N ALA A 658 46.62 94.10 -49.84
CA ALA A 658 47.99 93.92 -50.33
C ALA A 658 48.07 93.34 -51.75
N SER A 659 47.11 92.49 -52.16
CA SER A 659 47.05 91.94 -53.52
C SER A 659 46.61 92.95 -54.58
N ALA A 660 45.92 94.02 -54.16
CA ALA A 660 45.33 95.03 -55.03
C ALA A 660 46.17 96.31 -55.16
N ALA A 661 47.14 96.55 -54.26
CA ALA A 661 48.04 97.71 -54.22
C ALA A 661 48.95 97.92 -55.47
N ALA A 662 48.75 97.15 -56.55
CA ALA A 662 49.48 97.25 -57.80
C ALA A 662 48.69 97.87 -58.98
N ASN A 663 47.39 98.17 -58.82
CA ASN A 663 46.53 98.72 -59.89
C ASN A 663 45.81 100.01 -59.46
N ASP A 664 46.42 101.16 -59.74
CA ASP A 664 45.86 102.51 -59.52
C ASP A 664 45.02 102.96 -60.72
N GLN A 665 43.92 102.23 -61.00
CA GLN A 665 42.97 102.58 -62.07
C GLN A 665 41.65 103.07 -61.48
N ASP A 666 41.09 104.12 -62.09
CA ASP A 666 39.74 104.61 -61.78
C ASP A 666 38.67 103.65 -62.30
N ILE A 667 37.69 103.31 -61.45
CA ILE A 667 36.56 102.45 -61.82
C ILE A 667 35.22 103.05 -61.40
N ARG A 668 34.19 102.69 -62.16
CA ARG A 668 32.78 102.94 -61.84
C ARG A 668 32.04 101.62 -61.90
N TYR A 669 31.68 101.08 -60.74
CA TYR A 669 30.97 99.80 -60.63
C TYR A 669 29.63 100.03 -59.91
N THR A 670 28.54 99.61 -60.53
CA THR A 670 27.18 99.88 -60.05
C THR A 670 26.44 98.58 -59.78
N GLY A 671 25.65 98.52 -58.70
CA GLY A 671 24.83 97.36 -58.37
C GLY A 671 25.37 96.41 -57.28
N VAL A 672 26.39 96.81 -56.50
CA VAL A 672 26.78 96.06 -55.28
C VAL A 672 25.67 96.20 -54.24
N ARG A 673 25.35 95.11 -53.53
CA ARG A 673 24.33 95.08 -52.48
C ARG A 673 24.88 94.44 -51.22
N TYR A 674 24.79 95.16 -50.11
CA TYR A 674 25.04 94.68 -48.75
C TYR A 674 24.18 95.51 -47.79
N ASP A 675 24.00 95.07 -46.53
CA ASP A 675 23.16 95.73 -45.51
C ASP A 675 21.71 96.06 -45.96
N GLY A 676 21.20 95.36 -46.99
CA GLY A 676 19.86 95.56 -47.54
C GLY A 676 19.71 96.76 -48.48
N ALA A 677 20.77 97.49 -48.78
CA ALA A 677 20.77 98.66 -49.67
C ALA A 677 21.65 98.44 -50.91
N ARG A 678 21.39 99.20 -51.98
CA ARG A 678 22.24 99.26 -53.17
C ARG A 678 23.30 100.33 -52.95
N HIS A 679 24.55 99.97 -53.18
CA HIS A 679 25.69 100.86 -53.12
C HIS A 679 26.33 100.93 -54.50
N ASP A 680 26.39 102.14 -55.08
CA ASP A 680 27.09 102.42 -56.32
C ASP A 680 28.42 103.10 -55.96
N TYR A 681 29.53 102.66 -56.55
CA TYR A 681 30.89 103.10 -56.18
C TYR A 681 31.58 103.81 -57.35
N GLU A 682 32.17 104.96 -57.04
CA GLU A 682 32.97 105.80 -57.95
C GLU A 682 34.26 106.19 -57.21
N GLY A 683 35.41 105.71 -57.67
CA GLY A 683 36.71 105.87 -57.01
C GLY A 683 37.78 104.95 -57.65
N THR A 684 38.84 104.64 -56.91
CA THR A 684 39.89 103.72 -57.39
C THR A 684 39.52 102.25 -57.17
N VAL A 685 40.17 101.35 -57.91
CA VAL A 685 40.06 99.88 -57.69
C VAL A 685 40.41 99.53 -56.24
N GLU A 686 41.39 100.22 -55.64
CA GLU A 686 41.80 100.05 -54.24
C GLU A 686 40.65 100.36 -53.27
N GLU A 687 40.05 101.54 -53.34
CA GLU A 687 38.94 101.93 -52.44
C GLU A 687 37.71 101.01 -52.56
N PHE A 688 37.44 100.50 -53.76
CA PHE A 688 36.37 99.53 -53.99
C PHE A 688 36.66 98.18 -53.33
N PHE A 689 37.88 97.65 -53.48
CA PHE A 689 38.24 96.37 -52.85
C PHE A 689 38.40 96.50 -51.34
N ASP A 690 38.78 97.66 -50.80
CA ASP A 690 38.80 97.90 -49.36
C ASP A 690 37.39 97.85 -48.79
N THR A 691 36.48 98.64 -49.34
CA THR A 691 35.11 98.72 -48.79
C THR A 691 34.27 97.48 -49.08
N VAL A 692 34.30 96.95 -50.31
CA VAL A 692 33.49 95.80 -50.71
C VAL A 692 34.14 94.48 -50.30
N GLY A 693 35.48 94.39 -50.29
CA GLY A 693 36.22 93.22 -49.82
C GLY A 693 36.12 93.02 -48.32
N GLU A 694 36.28 94.08 -47.51
CA GLU A 694 36.03 94.02 -46.06
C GLU A 694 34.58 93.62 -45.75
N LYS A 695 33.61 94.19 -46.48
CA LYS A 695 32.20 93.85 -46.31
C LYS A 695 31.92 92.39 -46.66
N ARG A 696 32.51 91.86 -47.74
CA ARG A 696 32.38 90.44 -48.11
C ARG A 696 32.95 89.52 -47.04
N GLU A 697 34.17 89.77 -46.57
CA GLU A 697 34.82 88.95 -45.53
C GLU A 697 34.05 89.01 -44.20
N TRP A 698 33.46 90.17 -43.86
CA TRP A 698 32.61 90.32 -42.69
C TRP A 698 31.27 89.58 -42.82
N LEU A 699 30.63 89.63 -44.00
CA LEU A 699 29.43 88.85 -44.32
C LEU A 699 29.71 87.34 -44.27
N ASP A 700 30.85 86.89 -44.81
CA ASP A 700 31.27 85.48 -44.76
C ASP A 700 31.53 85.04 -43.30
N TRP A 701 32.13 85.91 -42.48
CA TRP A 701 32.28 85.68 -41.04
C TRP A 701 30.94 85.54 -40.31
N GLU A 702 30.00 86.44 -40.57
CA GLU A 702 28.67 86.45 -39.97
C GLU A 702 27.84 85.24 -40.42
N LEU A 703 27.87 84.89 -41.70
CA LEU A 703 27.21 83.69 -42.25
C LEU A 703 27.73 82.41 -41.57
N GLN A 704 29.03 82.30 -41.38
CA GLN A 704 29.64 81.15 -40.73
C GLN A 704 29.33 81.12 -39.23
N ARG A 705 29.37 82.26 -38.55
CA ARG A 705 28.94 82.41 -37.15
C ARG A 705 27.48 81.97 -36.96
N ASN A 706 26.58 82.44 -37.82
CA ASN A 706 25.17 82.07 -37.79
C ASN A 706 24.95 80.57 -38.06
N ARG A 707 25.81 79.90 -38.84
CA ARG A 707 25.79 78.43 -39.00
C ARG A 707 26.16 77.73 -37.70
N ILE A 708 27.22 78.17 -37.01
CA ILE A 708 27.64 77.60 -35.73
C ILE A 708 26.59 77.87 -34.64
N GLU A 709 25.99 79.07 -34.61
CA GLU A 709 24.88 79.39 -33.68
C GLU A 709 23.65 78.50 -33.91
N ARG A 710 23.28 78.21 -35.16
CA ARG A 710 22.22 77.23 -35.46
C ARG A 710 22.60 75.83 -34.99
N GLN A 711 23.82 75.38 -35.24
CA GLN A 711 24.32 74.08 -34.78
C GLN A 711 24.32 73.98 -33.25
N ARG A 712 24.64 75.08 -32.55
CA ARG A 712 24.54 75.19 -31.09
C ARG A 712 23.08 75.07 -30.62
N ALA A 713 22.14 75.75 -31.29
CA ALA A 713 20.72 75.67 -30.96
C ALA A 713 20.16 74.26 -31.20
N GLU A 714 20.54 73.60 -32.30
CA GLU A 714 20.21 72.20 -32.59
C GLU A 714 20.75 71.24 -31.52
N ALA A 715 22.03 71.38 -31.14
CA ALA A 715 22.62 70.61 -30.04
C ALA A 715 21.93 70.88 -28.69
N GLY A 716 21.49 72.12 -28.44
CA GLY A 716 20.70 72.47 -27.26
C GLY A 716 19.33 71.78 -27.22
N ALA A 717 18.64 71.72 -28.35
CA ALA A 717 17.37 71.00 -28.48
C ALA A 717 17.55 69.48 -28.27
N GLU A 718 18.63 68.91 -28.79
CA GLU A 718 18.97 67.50 -28.57
C GLU A 718 19.21 67.15 -27.09
N VAL A 719 19.87 68.03 -26.33
CA VAL A 719 20.04 67.84 -24.87
C VAL A 719 18.68 67.79 -24.17
N ALA A 720 17.76 68.71 -24.50
CA ALA A 720 16.42 68.72 -23.91
C ALA A 720 15.61 67.45 -24.26
N MET A 721 15.73 66.95 -25.51
CA MET A 721 15.14 65.68 -25.92
C MET A 721 15.76 64.50 -25.16
N ALA A 722 17.08 64.47 -24.99
CA ALA A 722 17.77 63.41 -24.26
C ALA A 722 17.40 63.40 -22.76
N GLN A 723 17.25 64.56 -22.13
CA GLN A 723 16.74 64.70 -20.75
C GLN A 723 15.31 64.15 -20.60
N THR A 724 14.44 64.44 -21.57
CA THR A 724 13.07 63.90 -21.56
C THR A 724 13.06 62.38 -21.70
N ARG A 725 13.95 61.81 -22.54
CA ARG A 725 14.10 60.36 -22.67
C ARG A 725 14.61 59.70 -21.39
N GLU A 726 15.58 60.32 -20.70
CA GLU A 726 16.06 59.85 -19.40
C GLU A 726 14.93 59.85 -18.36
N GLN A 727 14.13 60.92 -18.28
CA GLN A 727 12.96 60.96 -17.39
C GLN A 727 11.92 59.89 -17.72
N GLN A 728 11.64 59.64 -19.01
CA GLN A 728 10.73 58.57 -19.43
C GLN A 728 11.25 57.18 -19.07
N ALA A 729 12.56 56.93 -19.21
CA ALA A 729 13.19 55.69 -18.78
C ALA A 729 13.10 55.53 -17.25
N GLN A 730 13.29 56.61 -16.49
CA GLN A 730 13.15 56.60 -15.02
C GLN A 730 11.72 56.24 -14.57
N VAL A 731 10.70 56.81 -15.22
CA VAL A 731 9.30 56.47 -14.94
C VAL A 731 9.01 55.00 -15.27
N ARG A 732 9.56 54.46 -16.37
CA ARG A 732 9.43 53.02 -16.69
C ARG A 732 10.05 52.15 -15.60
N TYR A 733 11.25 52.51 -15.12
CA TYR A 733 11.89 51.80 -14.01
C TYR A 733 11.04 51.81 -12.74
N GLU A 734 10.47 52.96 -12.36
CA GLU A 734 9.57 53.07 -11.18
C GLU A 734 8.30 52.22 -11.33
N VAL A 735 7.69 52.21 -12.53
CA VAL A 735 6.55 51.34 -12.82
C VAL A 735 6.93 49.86 -12.70
N GLN A 736 8.12 49.46 -13.19
CA GLN A 736 8.59 48.08 -13.03
C GLN A 736 8.88 47.72 -11.57
N ALA A 737 9.42 48.65 -10.77
CA ALA A 737 9.59 48.43 -9.33
C ALA A 737 8.25 48.17 -8.62
N LEU A 738 7.19 48.89 -8.99
CA LEU A 738 5.83 48.63 -8.47
C LEU A 738 5.28 47.27 -8.92
N ASN A 739 5.56 46.85 -10.16
CA ASN A 739 5.17 45.53 -10.66
C ASN A 739 5.86 44.40 -9.87
N VAL A 740 7.14 44.54 -9.54
CA VAL A 740 7.87 43.60 -8.67
C VAL A 740 7.20 43.49 -7.30
N ILE A 741 6.89 44.61 -6.65
CA ILE A 741 6.20 44.61 -5.34
C ILE A 741 4.82 43.94 -5.44
N LEU A 742 4.06 44.19 -6.50
CA LEU A 742 2.77 43.56 -6.73
C LEU A 742 2.89 42.04 -6.88
N GLN A 743 3.87 41.56 -7.66
CA GLN A 743 4.09 40.11 -7.79
C GLN A 743 4.59 39.48 -6.49
N GLN A 744 5.41 40.19 -5.72
CA GLN A 744 5.82 39.73 -4.39
C GLN A 744 4.62 39.57 -3.46
N LYS A 745 3.66 40.51 -3.47
CA LYS A 745 2.42 40.39 -2.69
C LYS A 745 1.54 39.22 -3.14
N ARG A 746 1.50 38.91 -4.44
CA ARG A 746 0.80 37.72 -4.96
C ARG A 746 1.47 36.43 -4.50
N LEU A 747 2.80 36.38 -4.51
CA LEU A 747 3.56 35.25 -4.00
C LEU A 747 3.30 35.03 -2.51
N GLU A 748 3.42 36.09 -1.69
CA GLU A 748 3.11 36.05 -0.25
C GLU A 748 1.68 35.54 0.00
N ALA A 749 0.69 36.08 -0.70
CA ALA A 749 -0.71 35.64 -0.57
C ALA A 749 -0.90 34.17 -0.95
N SER A 750 -0.27 33.69 -2.03
CA SER A 750 -0.34 32.27 -2.42
C SER A 750 0.34 31.35 -1.40
N GLN A 751 1.43 31.81 -0.77
CA GLN A 751 2.11 31.07 0.30
C GLN A 751 1.26 31.01 1.57
N GLU A 752 0.59 32.10 1.95
CA GLU A 752 -0.31 32.12 3.11
C GLU A 752 -1.50 31.16 2.92
N VAL A 753 -2.07 31.08 1.72
CA VAL A 753 -3.15 30.14 1.40
C VAL A 753 -2.67 28.68 1.50
N LEU A 754 -1.48 28.38 0.96
CA LEU A 754 -0.87 27.07 1.06
C LEU A 754 -0.59 26.69 2.53
N GLU A 755 0.04 27.59 3.30
CA GLU A 755 0.34 27.38 4.71
C GLU A 755 -0.93 27.17 5.55
N TYR A 756 -2.02 27.88 5.25
CA TYR A 756 -3.31 27.63 5.89
C TYR A 756 -3.87 26.25 5.55
N SER A 757 -3.77 25.82 4.28
CA SER A 757 -4.23 24.51 3.83
C SER A 757 -3.48 23.36 4.53
N GLU A 758 -2.19 23.54 4.78
CA GLU A 758 -1.31 22.59 5.47
C GLU A 758 -1.52 22.56 7.00
N ASN A 759 -1.91 23.68 7.61
CA ASN A 759 -2.00 23.79 9.08
C ASN A 759 -3.43 23.65 9.65
N ARG A 760 -4.45 23.60 8.82
CA ARG A 760 -5.84 23.38 9.30
C ARG A 760 -6.01 21.95 9.80
N LEU A 761 -6.95 21.75 10.73
CA LEU A 761 -7.19 20.44 11.35
C LEU A 761 -7.55 19.34 10.33
N PHE A 762 -8.41 19.65 9.35
CA PHE A 762 -8.84 18.71 8.30
C PHE A 762 -7.99 18.90 7.05
N ASP A 763 -6.70 18.61 7.17
CA ASP A 763 -5.77 18.56 6.06
C ASP A 763 -5.92 17.26 5.25
N GLU A 764 -5.23 17.19 4.12
CA GLU A 764 -5.16 16.01 3.26
C GLU A 764 -4.75 14.74 4.05
N ASP A 765 -3.71 14.87 4.88
CA ASP A 765 -3.12 13.76 5.61
C ASP A 765 -4.11 13.13 6.59
N LEU A 766 -4.86 13.92 7.36
CA LEU A 766 -5.86 13.41 8.28
C LEU A 766 -6.97 12.67 7.54
N TRP A 767 -7.44 13.17 6.40
CA TRP A 767 -8.46 12.47 5.61
C TRP A 767 -7.98 11.11 5.12
N PHE A 768 -6.74 11.00 4.64
CA PHE A 768 -6.16 9.71 4.26
C PHE A 768 -6.00 8.77 5.46
N GLN A 769 -5.61 9.28 6.63
CA GLN A 769 -5.51 8.47 7.85
C GLN A 769 -6.88 7.95 8.30
N LEU A 770 -7.90 8.81 8.33
CA LEU A 770 -9.27 8.40 8.67
C LEU A 770 -9.81 7.37 7.67
N ALA A 771 -9.57 7.58 6.38
CA ALA A 771 -9.93 6.60 5.35
C ALA A 771 -9.22 5.25 5.58
N ALA A 772 -7.92 5.25 5.88
CA ALA A 772 -7.17 4.03 6.17
C ALA A 772 -7.73 3.26 7.37
N GLN A 773 -8.07 3.95 8.46
CA GLN A 773 -8.70 3.34 9.64
C GLN A 773 -10.07 2.75 9.32
N LEU A 774 -10.91 3.47 8.56
CA LEU A 774 -12.22 2.98 8.14
C LEU A 774 -12.11 1.77 7.21
N GLN A 775 -11.11 1.70 6.34
CA GLN A 775 -10.88 0.54 5.50
C GLN A 775 -10.53 -0.71 6.34
N ASP A 776 -9.70 -0.55 7.37
CA ASP A 776 -9.33 -1.65 8.27
C ASP A 776 -10.53 -2.10 9.11
N LEU A 777 -11.35 -1.15 9.57
CA LEU A 777 -12.60 -1.43 10.29
C LEU A 777 -13.61 -2.18 9.40
N ALA A 778 -13.80 -1.73 8.16
CA ALA A 778 -14.67 -2.38 7.19
C ALA A 778 -14.24 -3.84 6.93
N ARG A 779 -12.93 -4.10 6.80
CA ARG A 779 -12.37 -5.46 6.67
C ARG A 779 -12.61 -6.31 7.92
N SER A 780 -12.47 -5.74 9.11
CA SER A 780 -12.74 -6.44 10.37
C SER A 780 -14.21 -6.84 10.50
N TYR A 781 -15.14 -5.92 10.19
CA TYR A 781 -16.57 -6.24 10.16
C TYR A 781 -16.90 -7.28 9.09
N LEU A 782 -16.27 -7.22 7.92
CA LEU A 782 -16.46 -8.22 6.88
C LEU A 782 -16.00 -9.61 7.35
N ASP A 783 -14.86 -9.74 8.03
CA ASP A 783 -14.41 -11.02 8.58
C ASP A 783 -15.37 -11.57 9.65
N ALA A 784 -15.90 -10.71 10.51
CA ALA A 784 -16.93 -11.09 11.49
C ALA A 784 -18.23 -11.55 10.79
N ALA A 785 -18.65 -10.83 9.74
CA ALA A 785 -19.82 -11.17 8.94
C ALA A 785 -19.65 -12.52 8.22
N ILE A 786 -18.47 -12.78 7.64
CA ILE A 786 -18.16 -14.06 6.99
C ILE A 786 -18.21 -15.20 8.02
N TYR A 787 -17.63 -15.00 9.19
CA TYR A 787 -17.69 -15.99 10.27
C TYR A 787 -19.13 -16.32 10.67
N ALA A 788 -19.95 -15.30 10.92
CA ALA A 788 -21.36 -15.46 11.25
C ALA A 788 -22.14 -16.14 10.11
N ALA A 789 -21.87 -15.78 8.85
CA ALA A 789 -22.49 -16.38 7.67
C ALA A 789 -22.10 -17.85 7.48
N LEU A 790 -20.86 -18.23 7.79
CA LEU A 790 -20.42 -19.62 7.79
C LEU A 790 -21.15 -20.43 8.87
N LEU A 791 -21.30 -19.88 10.09
CA LEU A 791 -22.12 -20.51 11.12
C LEU A 791 -23.59 -20.61 10.69
N MET A 792 -24.14 -19.57 10.06
CA MET A 792 -25.48 -19.58 9.49
C MET A 792 -25.64 -20.70 8.47
N GLU A 793 -24.69 -20.88 7.55
CA GLU A 793 -24.69 -21.97 6.58
C GLU A 793 -24.70 -23.35 7.27
N ARG A 794 -23.88 -23.53 8.32
CA ARG A 794 -23.86 -24.77 9.12
C ARG A 794 -25.18 -24.98 9.87
N GLY A 795 -25.77 -23.93 10.43
CA GLY A 795 -27.08 -23.96 11.08
C GLY A 795 -28.20 -24.31 10.11
N TYR A 796 -28.11 -23.81 8.87
CA TYR A 796 -29.05 -24.15 7.80
C TYR A 796 -28.96 -25.64 7.43
N ASP A 797 -27.75 -26.18 7.25
CA ASP A 797 -27.57 -27.63 7.03
C ASP A 797 -28.07 -28.43 8.25
N LEU A 798 -27.83 -27.96 9.47
CA LEU A 798 -28.28 -28.62 10.68
C LEU A 798 -29.81 -28.70 10.78
N GLU A 799 -30.53 -27.61 10.51
CA GLU A 799 -31.99 -27.52 10.63
C GLU A 799 -32.73 -28.08 9.42
N PHE A 800 -32.14 -27.98 8.23
CA PHE A 800 -32.76 -28.30 6.95
C PHE A 800 -32.04 -29.36 6.12
N ASP A 801 -31.01 -30.05 6.63
CA ASP A 801 -30.22 -31.11 5.96
C ASP A 801 -29.98 -30.87 4.46
N ARG A 802 -29.72 -29.62 4.12
CA ARG A 802 -29.46 -29.13 2.77
C ARG A 802 -28.14 -28.38 2.79
N ARG A 803 -27.17 -28.90 2.04
CA ARG A 803 -25.85 -28.29 1.89
C ARG A 803 -25.82 -27.44 0.63
N LEU A 804 -25.99 -26.12 0.78
CA LEU A 804 -25.93 -25.18 -0.34
C LEU A 804 -24.49 -24.73 -0.67
N ASN A 805 -23.60 -24.70 0.33
CA ASN A 805 -22.18 -24.31 0.20
C ASN A 805 -22.00 -23.02 -0.62
N ARG A 806 -22.69 -21.95 -0.22
CA ARG A 806 -22.71 -20.67 -0.96
C ARG A 806 -21.77 -19.64 -0.36
N ILE A 807 -21.50 -19.70 0.95
CA ILE A 807 -20.68 -18.71 1.64
C ILE A 807 -19.20 -18.98 1.38
N ARG A 808 -18.50 -17.98 0.86
CA ARG A 808 -17.05 -18.04 0.60
C ARG A 808 -16.22 -17.34 1.68
N THR A 809 -14.92 -17.55 1.67
CA THR A 809 -13.98 -16.89 2.61
C THR A 809 -13.14 -15.79 1.99
N ASP A 810 -13.29 -15.56 0.68
CA ASP A 810 -12.47 -14.68 -0.15
C ASP A 810 -13.16 -13.36 -0.56
N TYR A 811 -14.30 -13.00 0.04
CA TYR A 811 -15.05 -11.78 -0.33
C TYR A 811 -14.21 -10.50 -0.30
N MET A 812 -13.21 -10.40 0.59
CA MET A 812 -12.27 -9.27 0.67
C MET A 812 -11.23 -9.22 -0.46
N LEU A 813 -11.04 -10.33 -1.18
CA LEU A 813 -10.04 -10.48 -2.26
C LEU A 813 -10.67 -10.27 -3.65
N GLY A 814 -11.97 -9.95 -3.70
CA GLY A 814 -12.75 -9.79 -4.92
C GLY A 814 -12.32 -8.58 -5.76
N VAL A 815 -12.71 -8.59 -7.02
CA VAL A 815 -12.46 -7.48 -7.97
C VAL A 815 -13.80 -6.77 -8.22
N PRO A 816 -13.82 -5.41 -8.29
CA PRO A 816 -12.67 -4.49 -8.31
C PRO A 816 -12.13 -4.09 -6.92
N ALA A 817 -10.80 -4.09 -6.79
CA ALA A 817 -10.03 -3.53 -5.67
C ALA A 817 -10.36 -4.03 -4.25
N GLY A 818 -10.98 -5.21 -4.10
CA GLY A 818 -11.39 -5.74 -2.79
C GLY A 818 -12.60 -5.01 -2.18
N LEU A 819 -13.34 -4.23 -2.98
CA LEU A 819 -14.57 -3.55 -2.59
C LEU A 819 -15.80 -4.44 -2.87
N LEU A 820 -16.95 -4.05 -2.32
CA LEU A 820 -18.25 -4.74 -2.45
C LEU A 820 -18.25 -6.15 -1.82
N GLY A 821 -17.27 -6.46 -0.98
CA GLY A 821 -17.18 -7.75 -0.30
C GLY A 821 -18.42 -8.01 0.57
N GLY A 822 -18.89 -6.98 1.28
CA GLY A 822 -20.11 -7.02 2.08
C GLY A 822 -21.38 -7.23 1.24
N ASP A 823 -21.53 -6.49 0.14
CA ASP A 823 -22.69 -6.64 -0.76
C ASP A 823 -22.76 -8.04 -1.38
N HIS A 824 -21.63 -8.59 -1.81
CA HIS A 824 -21.56 -9.96 -2.34
C HIS A 824 -21.90 -11.00 -1.27
N LEU A 825 -21.38 -10.86 -0.06
CA LEU A 825 -21.74 -11.74 1.06
C LEU A 825 -23.24 -11.66 1.36
N LYS A 826 -23.81 -10.45 1.41
CA LYS A 826 -25.24 -10.25 1.68
C LYS A 826 -26.12 -10.91 0.61
N ARG A 827 -25.75 -10.80 -0.67
CA ARG A 827 -26.43 -11.51 -1.75
C ARG A 827 -26.39 -13.03 -1.54
N ASP A 828 -25.25 -13.57 -1.15
CA ASP A 828 -25.10 -15.01 -0.94
C ASP A 828 -25.86 -15.47 0.32
N ILE A 829 -25.96 -14.66 1.38
CA ILE A 829 -26.85 -14.88 2.53
C ILE A 829 -28.32 -14.94 2.09
N LEU A 830 -28.77 -14.03 1.23
CA LEU A 830 -30.15 -14.00 0.73
C LEU A 830 -30.52 -15.25 -0.06
N SER A 831 -29.55 -15.91 -0.70
CA SER A 831 -29.80 -17.16 -1.43
C SER A 831 -30.35 -18.29 -0.54
N PHE A 832 -30.01 -18.30 0.76
CA PHE A 832 -30.57 -19.24 1.73
C PHE A 832 -32.05 -18.95 2.03
N THR A 833 -32.44 -17.67 2.08
CA THR A 833 -33.85 -17.30 2.22
C THR A 833 -34.65 -17.77 1.02
N THR A 834 -34.12 -17.56 -0.19
CA THR A 834 -34.76 -18.02 -1.43
C THR A 834 -34.90 -19.54 -1.42
N ASP A 835 -33.84 -20.28 -1.09
CA ASP A 835 -33.88 -21.75 -0.99
C ASP A 835 -34.94 -22.22 0.02
N TYR A 836 -35.02 -21.54 1.18
CA TYR A 836 -36.02 -21.85 2.20
C TYR A 836 -37.45 -21.61 1.69
N LEU A 837 -37.71 -20.48 1.01
CA LEU A 837 -39.03 -20.17 0.46
C LEU A 837 -39.47 -21.19 -0.60
N GLU A 838 -38.53 -21.66 -1.43
CA GLU A 838 -38.82 -22.62 -2.51
C GLU A 838 -39.02 -24.05 -2.00
N ASN A 839 -38.35 -24.43 -0.91
CA ASN A 839 -38.21 -25.84 -0.52
C ASN A 839 -38.72 -26.17 0.89
N ALA A 840 -39.22 -25.20 1.65
CA ALA A 840 -39.79 -25.47 2.96
C ALA A 840 -40.95 -26.46 2.86
N GLN A 841 -40.93 -27.48 3.72
CA GLN A 841 -41.99 -28.48 3.83
C GLN A 841 -42.61 -28.46 5.23
N LYS A 842 -43.89 -28.81 5.31
CA LYS A 842 -44.58 -29.00 6.59
C LYS A 842 -44.06 -30.27 7.25
N LYS A 843 -43.57 -30.14 8.48
CA LYS A 843 -43.06 -31.25 9.28
C LYS A 843 -44.18 -31.95 10.04
N ASN A 844 -44.07 -33.26 10.24
CA ASN A 844 -44.99 -34.04 11.07
C ASN A 844 -44.46 -34.14 12.51
N PRO A 845 -45.15 -33.56 13.50
CA PRO A 845 -44.73 -33.70 14.89
C PRO A 845 -45.13 -35.07 15.44
N VAL A 846 -44.18 -35.76 16.09
CA VAL A 846 -44.37 -37.10 16.65
C VAL A 846 -43.93 -37.13 18.12
N ARG A 847 -44.73 -37.80 18.95
CA ARG A 847 -44.38 -38.13 20.34
C ARG A 847 -44.22 -39.64 20.46
N LEU A 848 -43.07 -40.08 20.97
CA LEU A 848 -42.78 -41.48 21.22
C LEU A 848 -42.38 -41.68 22.68
N ALA A 849 -43.14 -42.47 23.43
CA ALA A 849 -42.80 -42.88 24.79
C ALA A 849 -42.26 -44.31 24.79
N LEU A 850 -41.05 -44.49 25.32
CA LEU A 850 -40.37 -45.78 25.48
C LEU A 850 -40.29 -46.13 26.96
N SER A 851 -40.70 -47.34 27.32
CA SER A 851 -40.44 -47.90 28.65
C SER A 851 -39.03 -48.45 28.68
N LEU A 852 -38.15 -47.89 29.50
CA LEU A 852 -36.77 -48.38 29.60
C LEU A 852 -36.71 -49.76 30.27
N ARG A 853 -37.67 -50.11 31.14
CA ARG A 853 -37.79 -51.46 31.68
C ARG A 853 -38.14 -52.49 30.60
N GLU A 854 -39.08 -52.15 29.71
CA GLU A 854 -39.55 -53.08 28.69
C GLU A 854 -38.60 -53.20 27.49
N GLU A 855 -38.05 -52.09 27.02
CA GLU A 855 -37.16 -52.06 25.85
C GLU A 855 -35.72 -52.47 26.21
N PHE A 856 -35.27 -52.19 27.45
CA PHE A 856 -33.89 -52.45 27.90
C PHE A 856 -33.83 -53.15 29.29
N PRO A 857 -34.43 -54.35 29.45
CA PRO A 857 -34.60 -55.01 30.75
C PRO A 857 -33.29 -55.36 31.46
N SER A 858 -32.25 -55.75 30.71
CA SER A 858 -30.92 -56.08 31.28
C SER A 858 -30.20 -54.85 31.83
N SER A 859 -30.21 -53.75 31.09
CA SER A 859 -29.68 -52.45 31.55
C SER A 859 -30.49 -51.93 32.74
N PHE A 860 -31.81 -52.09 32.73
CA PHE A 860 -32.66 -51.67 33.85
C PHE A 860 -32.37 -52.47 35.14
N ALA A 861 -32.19 -53.80 35.04
CA ALA A 861 -31.81 -54.62 36.19
C ALA A 861 -30.46 -54.23 36.79
N THR A 862 -29.51 -53.82 35.94
CA THR A 862 -28.22 -53.29 36.37
C THR A 862 -28.39 -51.93 37.04
N PHE A 863 -29.20 -51.04 36.45
CA PHE A 863 -29.53 -49.73 37.00
C PHE A 863 -30.14 -49.82 38.41
N VAL A 864 -31.02 -50.79 38.67
CA VAL A 864 -31.57 -50.98 40.02
C VAL A 864 -30.46 -51.16 41.04
N ASN A 865 -29.34 -51.82 40.69
CA ASN A 865 -28.20 -52.02 41.59
C ASN A 865 -27.21 -50.85 41.62
N THR A 866 -26.97 -50.18 40.49
CA THR A 866 -25.86 -49.21 40.33
C THR A 866 -26.31 -47.75 40.29
N GLY A 867 -27.56 -47.49 39.92
CA GLY A 867 -28.07 -46.15 39.58
C GLY A 867 -27.69 -45.67 38.18
N ILE A 868 -27.05 -46.50 37.34
CA ILE A 868 -26.62 -46.14 35.98
C ILE A 868 -27.30 -47.05 34.95
N LEU A 869 -27.98 -46.46 33.96
CA LEU A 869 -28.69 -47.13 32.89
C LEU A 869 -28.13 -46.68 31.52
N PRO A 870 -27.19 -47.43 30.93
CA PRO A 870 -26.79 -47.24 29.55
C PRO A 870 -27.81 -47.89 28.60
N PHE A 871 -28.24 -47.16 27.59
CA PHE A 871 -29.16 -47.67 26.55
C PHE A 871 -28.91 -46.99 25.21
N ARG A 872 -29.33 -47.65 24.13
CA ARG A 872 -29.19 -47.12 22.78
C ARG A 872 -30.53 -47.17 22.06
N THR A 873 -30.96 -46.04 21.54
CA THR A 873 -32.12 -45.99 20.65
C THR A 873 -31.66 -46.37 19.24
N ASP A 874 -32.14 -47.48 18.69
CA ASP A 874 -31.86 -47.88 17.31
C ASP A 874 -32.98 -47.44 16.36
N LEU A 875 -32.64 -47.23 15.08
CA LEU A 875 -33.62 -46.81 14.06
C LEU A 875 -34.81 -47.77 13.94
N GLU A 876 -34.60 -49.06 14.22
CA GLU A 876 -35.64 -50.08 14.22
C GLU A 876 -36.84 -49.72 15.13
N ILE A 877 -36.59 -49.10 16.29
CA ILE A 877 -37.65 -48.69 17.23
C ILE A 877 -38.60 -47.67 16.57
N PHE A 878 -38.04 -46.74 15.79
CA PHE A 878 -38.79 -45.67 15.13
C PHE A 878 -39.44 -46.16 13.84
N ASP A 879 -38.69 -46.87 13.03
CA ASP A 879 -39.13 -47.29 11.71
C ASP A 879 -40.22 -48.37 11.77
N ARG A 880 -40.21 -49.27 12.77
CA ARG A 880 -41.30 -50.24 12.96
C ARG A 880 -42.62 -49.57 13.32
N ARG A 881 -42.56 -48.46 14.08
CA ARG A 881 -43.76 -47.70 14.49
C ARG A 881 -44.21 -46.73 13.40
N TYR A 882 -43.26 -46.14 12.68
CA TYR A 882 -43.49 -45.07 11.70
C TYR A 882 -42.69 -45.33 10.41
N PRO A 883 -42.98 -46.41 9.65
CA PRO A 883 -42.22 -46.75 8.45
C PRO A 883 -42.33 -45.65 7.42
N GLY A 884 -41.20 -45.28 6.79
CA GLY A 884 -41.15 -44.22 5.77
C GLY A 884 -40.97 -42.81 6.29
N THR A 885 -40.96 -42.63 7.61
CA THR A 885 -40.52 -41.35 8.18
C THR A 885 -39.01 -41.21 8.11
N TYR A 886 -38.52 -40.00 7.80
CA TYR A 886 -37.09 -39.72 7.65
C TYR A 886 -36.76 -38.30 8.10
N ARG A 887 -35.46 -38.01 8.20
CA ARG A 887 -34.97 -36.71 8.72
C ARG A 887 -35.59 -36.34 10.06
N ARG A 888 -35.81 -37.37 10.88
CA ARG A 888 -36.33 -37.25 12.22
C ARG A 888 -35.34 -36.43 13.04
N LYS A 889 -35.84 -35.35 13.64
CA LYS A 889 -35.04 -34.44 14.45
C LYS A 889 -35.70 -34.28 15.80
N ILE A 890 -34.95 -34.64 16.84
CA ILE A 890 -35.39 -34.47 18.22
C ILE A 890 -35.69 -32.99 18.45
N LYS A 891 -36.84 -32.71 19.03
CA LYS A 891 -37.28 -31.40 19.50
C LYS A 891 -37.15 -31.26 21.00
N LYS A 892 -37.45 -32.33 21.73
CA LYS A 892 -37.37 -32.35 23.19
C LYS A 892 -37.32 -33.79 23.68
N ILE A 893 -36.69 -33.99 24.82
CA ILE A 893 -36.72 -35.24 25.57
C ILE A 893 -37.30 -34.97 26.96
N GLU A 894 -38.14 -35.88 27.44
CA GLU A 894 -38.68 -35.88 28.80
C GLU A 894 -38.48 -37.26 29.42
N LEU A 895 -38.14 -37.28 30.71
CA LEU A 895 -37.97 -38.50 31.49
C LEU A 895 -39.01 -38.50 32.61
N PHE A 896 -39.70 -39.64 32.78
CA PHE A 896 -40.63 -39.85 33.88
C PHE A 896 -40.20 -41.09 34.66
N VAL A 897 -39.88 -40.92 35.94
CA VAL A 897 -39.57 -42.04 36.84
C VAL A 897 -40.86 -42.45 37.54
N GLU A 898 -41.34 -43.66 37.27
CA GLU A 898 -42.57 -44.21 37.85
C GLU A 898 -42.19 -45.13 39.01
N GLY A 899 -42.67 -44.84 40.23
CA GLY A 899 -42.40 -45.64 41.42
C GLY A 899 -42.56 -44.83 42.71
N LEU A 900 -42.09 -45.37 43.83
CA LEU A 900 -42.04 -44.63 45.09
C LEU A 900 -40.85 -43.65 45.09
N VAL A 901 -41.06 -42.47 44.51
CA VAL A 901 -40.06 -41.40 44.40
C VAL A 901 -40.46 -40.26 45.35
N PRO A 902 -39.50 -39.53 45.97
CA PRO A 902 -39.78 -38.32 46.75
C PRO A 902 -40.63 -37.30 45.98
N LEU A 903 -41.31 -36.41 46.73
CA LEU A 903 -42.18 -35.37 46.15
C LEU A 903 -41.43 -34.45 45.16
N GLU A 904 -40.13 -34.25 45.37
CA GLU A 904 -39.26 -33.44 44.52
C GLU A 904 -38.79 -34.20 43.25
N GLY A 905 -39.13 -35.47 43.11
CA GLY A 905 -38.69 -36.32 42.01
C GLY A 905 -37.30 -36.92 42.22
N ALA A 906 -36.75 -37.51 41.15
CA ALA A 906 -35.41 -38.08 41.13
C ALA A 906 -34.41 -37.08 40.53
N SER A 907 -33.27 -36.93 41.21
CA SER A 907 -32.14 -36.10 40.76
C SER A 907 -31.15 -36.95 39.98
N GLY A 908 -30.64 -36.43 38.86
CA GLY A 908 -29.78 -37.22 38.00
C GLY A 908 -29.37 -36.51 36.72
N PHE A 909 -28.79 -37.27 35.80
CA PHE A 909 -28.30 -36.78 34.52
C PHE A 909 -28.65 -37.74 33.40
N LEU A 910 -29.12 -37.22 32.27
CA LEU A 910 -29.17 -37.94 31.01
C LEU A 910 -28.07 -37.38 30.11
N THR A 911 -27.15 -38.23 29.66
CA THR A 911 -26.03 -37.83 28.80
C THR A 911 -26.16 -38.49 27.43
N ASN A 912 -25.86 -37.74 26.36
CA ASN A 912 -25.66 -38.25 25.01
C ASN A 912 -24.21 -38.03 24.57
N ASN A 913 -23.61 -39.00 23.89
CA ASN A 913 -22.21 -38.91 23.43
C ASN A 913 -21.99 -38.01 22.20
N GLY A 914 -23.04 -37.34 21.71
CA GLY A 914 -22.99 -36.41 20.57
C GLY A 914 -23.16 -37.09 19.21
N ILE A 915 -23.21 -38.42 19.14
CA ILE A 915 -23.34 -39.15 17.87
C ILE A 915 -24.80 -39.55 17.67
N SER A 916 -25.38 -39.12 16.55
CA SER A 916 -26.74 -39.49 16.17
C SER A 916 -26.84 -39.96 14.73
N ALA A 917 -27.80 -40.82 14.41
CA ALA A 917 -28.01 -41.29 13.04
C ALA A 917 -29.50 -41.24 12.62
N GLU A 918 -29.73 -41.09 11.31
CA GLU A 918 -31.06 -41.04 10.69
C GLU A 918 -31.01 -41.43 9.20
N TRP A 919 -32.14 -41.78 8.60
CA TRP A 919 -32.27 -42.01 7.16
C TRP A 919 -32.19 -40.70 6.36
N ARG A 920 -31.38 -40.70 5.31
CA ARG A 920 -31.33 -39.63 4.30
C ARG A 920 -31.23 -40.21 2.89
N MET A 921 -31.83 -39.52 1.92
CA MET A 921 -31.51 -39.78 0.52
C MET A 921 -30.19 -39.12 0.16
N VAL A 922 -29.23 -39.91 -0.31
CA VAL A 922 -27.96 -39.44 -0.86
C VAL A 922 -27.80 -40.08 -2.23
N SER A 923 -27.54 -39.28 -3.27
CA SER A 923 -27.41 -39.77 -4.67
C SER A 923 -28.60 -40.62 -5.15
N GLY A 924 -29.81 -40.34 -4.67
CA GLY A 924 -31.04 -41.07 -5.03
C GLY A 924 -31.26 -42.39 -4.28
N ALA A 925 -30.37 -42.77 -3.36
CA ALA A 925 -30.51 -43.96 -2.52
C ALA A 925 -30.69 -43.60 -1.05
N TRP A 926 -31.46 -44.40 -0.31
CA TRP A 926 -31.61 -44.27 1.14
C TRP A 926 -30.40 -44.83 1.86
N VAL A 927 -29.72 -43.99 2.64
CA VAL A 927 -28.52 -44.35 3.39
C VAL A 927 -28.65 -43.84 4.82
N LYS A 928 -28.09 -44.59 5.77
CA LYS A 928 -27.94 -44.17 7.16
C LYS A 928 -26.90 -43.05 7.25
N PHE A 929 -27.34 -41.85 7.62
CA PHE A 929 -26.49 -40.69 7.79
C PHE A 929 -26.19 -40.47 9.28
N THR A 930 -24.91 -40.35 9.62
CA THR A 930 -24.45 -40.07 10.99
C THR A 930 -24.10 -38.59 11.12
N ARG A 931 -24.59 -37.95 12.19
CA ARG A 931 -24.28 -36.58 12.59
C ARG A 931 -23.52 -36.58 13.91
N VAL A 932 -22.54 -35.69 14.01
CA VAL A 932 -21.80 -35.43 15.24
C VAL A 932 -22.19 -34.05 15.78
N MET A 933 -22.56 -34.00 17.04
CA MET A 933 -22.93 -32.84 17.84
C MET A 933 -22.02 -32.79 19.08
N PRO A 934 -21.92 -31.66 19.78
CA PRO A 934 -21.30 -31.62 21.10
C PRO A 934 -21.94 -32.64 22.06
N VAL A 935 -21.14 -33.17 22.99
CA VAL A 935 -21.64 -34.00 24.08
C VAL A 935 -22.54 -33.15 24.95
N GLU A 936 -23.73 -33.65 25.21
CA GLU A 936 -24.78 -32.92 25.89
C GLU A 936 -25.28 -33.70 27.11
N ARG A 937 -25.62 -32.96 28.18
CA ARG A 937 -26.09 -33.52 29.44
C ARG A 937 -27.28 -32.74 29.96
N MET A 938 -28.42 -33.41 30.05
CA MET A 938 -29.62 -32.87 30.69
C MET A 938 -29.60 -33.20 32.18
N VAL A 939 -29.81 -32.19 33.01
CA VAL A 939 -29.99 -32.35 34.46
C VAL A 939 -31.44 -32.70 34.74
N MET A 940 -31.65 -33.74 35.53
CA MET A 940 -32.95 -34.09 36.08
C MET A 940 -33.13 -33.42 37.44
N SER A 941 -34.24 -32.70 37.58
CA SER A 941 -34.64 -32.01 38.81
C SER A 941 -36.16 -31.97 38.92
N SER A 942 -36.69 -31.33 39.96
CA SER A 942 -38.12 -31.04 40.13
C SER A 942 -38.68 -30.06 39.09
N TYR A 943 -37.85 -29.59 38.15
CA TYR A 943 -38.24 -28.67 37.07
C TYR A 943 -39.38 -29.25 36.23
N GLN A 944 -40.47 -28.49 36.15
CA GLN A 944 -41.62 -28.80 35.31
C GLN A 944 -41.81 -27.67 34.31
N PHE A 945 -41.54 -27.97 33.04
CA PHE A 945 -41.62 -26.99 31.94
C PHE A 945 -42.86 -26.10 32.02
N ARG A 946 -44.06 -26.65 32.25
CA ARG A 946 -45.30 -25.86 32.30
C ARG A 946 -45.42 -24.94 33.52
N ARG A 947 -44.82 -25.30 34.65
CA ARG A 947 -44.89 -24.51 35.90
C ARG A 947 -43.78 -23.47 35.96
N ASP A 948 -42.62 -23.80 35.44
CA ASP A 948 -41.40 -23.01 35.61
C ASP A 948 -41.03 -22.18 34.37
N ILE A 949 -41.83 -22.22 33.29
CA ILE A 949 -41.60 -21.42 32.07
C ILE A 949 -41.54 -19.91 32.33
N ALA A 950 -42.21 -19.43 33.39
CA ALA A 950 -42.16 -18.02 33.77
C ALA A 950 -40.75 -17.60 34.23
N VAL A 951 -39.97 -18.53 34.78
CA VAL A 951 -38.59 -18.30 35.25
C VAL A 951 -37.57 -18.71 34.19
N PHE A 952 -37.77 -19.88 33.58
CA PHE A 952 -36.90 -20.44 32.55
C PHE A 952 -37.59 -20.38 31.19
N GLN A 953 -37.46 -19.24 30.53
CA GLN A 953 -37.99 -19.04 29.19
C GLN A 953 -37.10 -19.77 28.16
N PRO A 954 -37.69 -20.52 27.20
CA PRO A 954 -36.93 -21.08 26.08
C PRO A 954 -36.24 -19.96 25.30
N SER A 955 -34.96 -20.14 24.98
CA SER A 955 -34.25 -19.20 24.12
C SER A 955 -34.82 -19.27 22.70
N GLU A 956 -35.13 -18.11 22.12
CA GLU A 956 -35.45 -17.99 20.70
C GLU A 956 -34.20 -18.07 19.80
N GLU A 957 -33.02 -17.83 20.36
CA GLU A 957 -31.76 -17.74 19.62
C GLU A 957 -30.99 -19.07 19.62
N MET A 958 -31.04 -19.80 20.73
CA MET A 958 -30.30 -21.05 20.93
C MET A 958 -31.18 -22.28 20.71
N LEU A 959 -30.53 -23.36 20.30
CA LEU A 959 -31.12 -24.69 20.28
C LEU A 959 -31.38 -25.19 21.70
N GLY A 960 -32.47 -25.92 21.87
CA GLY A 960 -32.75 -26.62 23.12
C GLY A 960 -31.84 -27.84 23.30
N GLN A 961 -31.86 -28.41 24.51
CA GLN A 961 -31.12 -29.63 24.81
C GLN A 961 -31.55 -30.78 23.89
N PHE A 962 -30.56 -31.43 23.27
CA PHE A 962 -30.67 -32.52 22.30
C PHE A 962 -31.44 -32.15 21.02
N GLU A 963 -31.73 -30.87 20.80
CA GLU A 963 -32.48 -30.44 19.63
C GLU A 963 -31.70 -30.72 18.34
N ASN A 964 -32.40 -31.09 17.26
CA ASN A 964 -31.87 -31.45 15.96
C ASN A 964 -30.97 -32.71 15.91
N MET A 965 -30.79 -33.42 17.03
CA MET A 965 -30.18 -34.75 17.02
C MET A 965 -31.05 -35.75 16.26
N GLY A 966 -30.42 -36.72 15.60
CA GLY A 966 -31.13 -37.88 15.05
C GLY A 966 -31.63 -38.80 16.17
N PRO A 967 -32.67 -39.61 15.92
CA PRO A 967 -33.29 -40.44 16.94
C PRO A 967 -32.45 -41.66 17.31
N GLN A 968 -31.59 -42.17 16.41
CA GLN A 968 -30.63 -43.20 16.80
C GLN A 968 -29.45 -42.58 17.53
N CYS A 969 -29.25 -42.96 18.78
CA CYS A 969 -28.35 -42.29 19.73
C CYS A 969 -27.94 -43.26 20.85
N GLU A 970 -26.79 -42.99 21.47
CA GLU A 970 -26.36 -43.66 22.70
C GLU A 970 -26.59 -42.76 23.91
N TRP A 971 -27.27 -43.29 24.91
CA TRP A 971 -27.72 -42.58 26.10
C TRP A 971 -27.19 -43.24 27.37
N THR A 972 -26.82 -42.41 28.33
CA THR A 972 -26.51 -42.85 29.70
C THR A 972 -27.37 -42.06 30.66
N LEU A 973 -28.30 -42.75 31.33
CA LEU A 973 -29.09 -42.19 32.41
C LEU A 973 -28.43 -42.55 33.75
N GLU A 974 -28.12 -41.53 34.55
CA GLU A 974 -27.52 -41.68 35.87
C GLU A 974 -28.44 -41.04 36.92
N ILE A 975 -28.89 -41.84 37.88
CA ILE A 975 -29.61 -41.38 39.07
C ILE A 975 -28.73 -41.81 40.26
N PRO A 976 -27.82 -40.94 40.75
CA PRO A 976 -26.82 -41.32 41.74
C PRO A 976 -27.45 -41.70 43.08
N ARG A 977 -27.08 -42.86 43.62
CA ARG A 977 -27.59 -43.36 44.92
C ARG A 977 -27.21 -42.47 46.10
N SER A 978 -26.05 -41.82 46.05
CA SER A 978 -25.61 -40.89 47.09
C SER A 978 -26.41 -39.60 47.12
N GLY A 979 -26.99 -39.19 45.99
CA GLY A 979 -27.73 -37.94 45.84
C GLY A 979 -29.24 -38.09 45.96
N ASN A 980 -29.76 -39.32 46.04
CA ASN A 980 -31.19 -39.60 46.01
C ASN A 980 -31.61 -40.46 47.20
N ASN A 981 -32.61 -39.98 47.96
CA ASN A 981 -33.28 -40.79 48.95
C ASN A 981 -34.45 -41.58 48.32
N ILE A 982 -34.11 -42.50 47.41
CA ILE A 982 -35.07 -43.33 46.67
C ILE A 982 -34.77 -44.79 46.97
N ASP A 983 -35.79 -45.60 47.25
CA ASP A 983 -35.64 -47.04 47.15
C ASP A 983 -35.64 -47.44 45.67
N TYR A 984 -34.46 -47.71 45.12
CA TYR A 984 -34.28 -48.08 43.71
C TYR A 984 -35.05 -49.35 43.35
N ASN A 985 -35.30 -50.23 44.32
CA ASN A 985 -36.12 -51.41 44.07
C ASN A 985 -37.58 -51.01 43.84
N ALA A 986 -38.07 -49.94 44.47
CA ALA A 986 -39.43 -49.44 44.33
C ALA A 986 -39.71 -48.64 43.04
N ILE A 987 -38.71 -48.48 42.16
CA ILE A 987 -38.90 -47.90 40.83
C ILE A 987 -39.57 -48.95 39.95
N SER A 988 -40.78 -48.66 39.47
CA SER A 988 -41.59 -49.53 38.60
C SER A 988 -41.30 -49.37 37.11
N ASP A 989 -40.90 -48.19 36.63
CA ASP A 989 -40.45 -47.99 35.26
C ASP A 989 -39.77 -46.62 35.13
N ILE A 990 -39.06 -46.40 34.03
CA ILE A 990 -38.61 -45.09 33.59
C ILE A 990 -39.10 -44.90 32.15
N LYS A 991 -39.98 -43.92 31.92
CA LYS A 991 -40.45 -43.55 30.57
C LYS A 991 -39.50 -42.54 29.95
N PHE A 992 -38.90 -42.91 28.83
CA PHE A 992 -38.12 -42.03 27.96
C PHE A 992 -39.02 -41.52 26.83
N VAL A 993 -39.42 -40.25 26.91
CA VAL A 993 -40.33 -39.63 25.95
C VAL A 993 -39.55 -38.73 25.01
N ILE A 994 -39.62 -39.04 23.72
CA ILE A 994 -38.95 -38.32 22.64
C ILE A 994 -40.01 -37.58 21.83
N TYR A 995 -39.85 -36.28 21.71
CA TYR A 995 -40.59 -35.45 20.75
C TYR A 995 -39.68 -35.19 19.57
N PHE A 996 -40.14 -35.47 18.36
CA PHE A 996 -39.37 -35.23 17.15
C PHE A 996 -40.26 -34.83 15.98
N ASP A 997 -39.70 -34.04 15.07
CA ASP A 997 -40.32 -33.73 13.79
C ASP A 997 -39.82 -34.71 12.73
N ALA A 998 -40.67 -35.14 11.82
CA ALA A 998 -40.30 -36.04 10.73
C ALA A 998 -40.94 -35.66 9.39
N ASP A 999 -40.21 -35.91 8.31
CA ASP A 999 -40.76 -35.94 6.95
C ASP A 999 -41.24 -37.36 6.63
N PHE A 1000 -42.04 -37.53 5.58
CA PHE A 1000 -42.57 -38.85 5.18
C PHE A 1000 -42.38 -39.10 3.68
N ASN A 1001 -42.00 -40.33 3.32
CA ASN A 1001 -41.85 -40.76 1.94
C ASN A 1001 -42.29 -42.22 1.73
N ASP A 1002 -43.19 -42.44 0.76
CA ASP A 1002 -43.73 -43.77 0.46
C ASP A 1002 -42.68 -44.76 -0.06
N SER A 1003 -41.72 -44.31 -0.87
CA SER A 1003 -40.65 -45.19 -1.36
C SER A 1003 -39.76 -45.68 -0.23
N LEU A 1004 -39.50 -44.82 0.78
CA LEU A 1004 -38.79 -45.23 1.97
C LEU A 1004 -39.61 -46.23 2.76
N ALA A 1005 -40.92 -46.00 2.92
CA ALA A 1005 -41.79 -46.90 3.66
C ALA A 1005 -41.71 -48.34 3.09
N ALA A 1006 -41.76 -48.47 1.77
CA ALA A 1006 -41.61 -49.76 1.09
C ALA A 1006 -40.21 -50.36 1.28
N HIS A 1007 -39.16 -49.55 1.13
CA HIS A 1007 -37.78 -49.98 1.31
C HIS A 1007 -37.51 -50.50 2.74
N VAL A 1008 -37.93 -49.72 3.73
CA VAL A 1008 -37.81 -50.00 5.16
C VAL A 1008 -38.57 -51.26 5.56
N ARG A 1009 -39.82 -51.43 5.09
CA ARG A 1009 -40.61 -52.65 5.34
C ARG A 1009 -39.96 -53.90 4.75
N ALA A 1010 -39.31 -53.81 3.59
CA ALA A 1010 -38.62 -54.95 2.98
C ALA A 1010 -37.34 -55.37 3.73
N LEU A 1011 -36.73 -54.46 4.49
CA LEU A 1011 -35.49 -54.69 5.23
C LEU A 1011 -35.70 -55.25 6.64
N TYR A 1012 -36.92 -55.19 7.21
CA TYR A 1012 -37.14 -55.67 8.58
C TYR A 1012 -37.09 -57.19 8.71
N PRO A 1013 -36.44 -57.71 9.76
CA PRO A 1013 -36.55 -59.12 10.08
C PRO A 1013 -38.01 -59.39 10.47
N SER A 1014 -38.56 -60.44 9.86
CA SER A 1014 -39.89 -60.99 10.16
C SER A 1014 -39.95 -61.66 11.52
N THR A 1015 -38.79 -61.93 12.12
CA THR A 1015 -38.62 -62.48 13.47
C THR A 1015 -37.97 -61.47 14.39
N GLY A 1016 -38.25 -61.60 15.68
CA GLY A 1016 -37.63 -60.81 16.75
C GLY A 1016 -37.36 -61.67 17.97
N GLY A 1017 -36.62 -61.11 18.92
CA GLY A 1017 -36.42 -61.68 20.25
C GLY A 1017 -36.73 -60.64 21.30
N ARG A 1018 -37.35 -61.04 22.41
CA ARG A 1018 -37.65 -60.15 23.54
C ARG A 1018 -37.30 -60.86 24.85
N SER A 1019 -36.58 -60.15 25.71
CA SER A 1019 -36.35 -60.56 27.10
C SER A 1019 -37.38 -59.88 28.00
N THR A 1020 -37.89 -60.62 28.96
CA THR A 1020 -38.86 -60.13 29.95
C THR A 1020 -38.40 -60.58 31.33
N VAL A 1021 -38.57 -59.72 32.32
CA VAL A 1021 -38.38 -60.05 33.73
C VAL A 1021 -39.73 -59.89 34.40
N LEU A 1022 -40.17 -60.93 35.11
CA LEU A 1022 -41.33 -60.86 35.96
C LEU A 1022 -40.93 -60.93 37.42
N SER A 1023 -41.54 -60.08 38.24
CA SER A 1023 -41.27 -59.94 39.67
C SER A 1023 -42.50 -60.34 40.46
N SER A 1024 -42.31 -61.24 41.42
CA SER A 1024 -43.35 -61.63 42.36
C SER A 1024 -43.82 -60.41 43.14
N ARG A 1025 -42.91 -59.54 43.58
CA ARG A 1025 -43.25 -58.37 44.39
C ARG A 1025 -44.02 -57.30 43.62
N PHE A 1026 -43.71 -57.06 42.35
CA PHE A 1026 -44.30 -55.95 41.58
C PHE A 1026 -45.50 -56.33 40.73
N GLN A 1027 -45.44 -57.48 40.05
CA GLN A 1027 -46.49 -57.89 39.10
C GLN A 1027 -47.44 -58.91 39.70
N TYR A 1028 -47.00 -59.67 40.71
CA TYR A 1028 -47.81 -60.70 41.37
C TYR A 1028 -47.79 -60.54 42.90
N PRO A 1029 -48.12 -59.34 43.44
CA PRO A 1029 -47.95 -59.04 44.87
C PRO A 1029 -48.72 -60.00 45.78
N ASP A 1030 -49.85 -60.51 45.33
CA ASP A 1030 -50.65 -61.52 46.06
C ASP A 1030 -49.91 -62.86 46.17
N GLU A 1031 -49.24 -63.30 45.10
CA GLU A 1031 -48.43 -64.52 45.08
C GLU A 1031 -47.17 -64.37 45.94
N TYR A 1032 -46.55 -63.19 45.92
CA TYR A 1032 -45.46 -62.85 46.83
C TYR A 1032 -45.90 -62.90 48.30
N PHE A 1033 -47.09 -62.40 48.63
CA PHE A 1033 -47.63 -62.45 49.99
C PHE A 1033 -47.93 -63.90 50.44
N ARG A 1034 -48.37 -64.76 49.52
CA ARG A 1034 -48.64 -66.18 49.79
C ARG A 1034 -47.39 -67.04 49.91
N LEU A 1035 -46.23 -66.57 49.45
CA LEU A 1035 -44.97 -67.31 49.48
C LEU A 1035 -44.62 -67.89 50.86
N ASP A 1036 -44.97 -67.20 51.96
CA ASP A 1036 -44.69 -67.68 53.32
C ASP A 1036 -45.55 -68.89 53.71
N ALA A 1037 -46.83 -68.89 53.31
CA ALA A 1037 -47.77 -69.96 53.62
C ALA A 1037 -47.69 -71.14 52.65
N GLU A 1038 -47.54 -70.84 51.35
CA GLU A 1038 -47.63 -71.83 50.26
C GLU A 1038 -46.26 -72.32 49.79
N ARG A 1039 -45.16 -71.71 50.28
CA ARG A 1039 -43.76 -72.00 49.92
C ARG A 1039 -43.51 -72.05 48.40
N SER A 1040 -44.36 -71.40 47.61
CA SER A 1040 -44.22 -71.30 46.16
C SER A 1040 -44.82 -69.99 45.64
N VAL A 1041 -44.37 -69.57 44.46
CA VAL A 1041 -44.91 -68.42 43.72
C VAL A 1041 -45.32 -68.89 42.33
N ASP A 1042 -46.56 -68.59 41.93
CA ASP A 1042 -47.04 -68.87 40.57
C ASP A 1042 -46.96 -67.63 39.69
N PHE A 1043 -46.18 -67.70 38.62
CA PHE A 1043 -46.11 -66.66 37.59
C PHE A 1043 -46.99 -67.05 36.40
N ALA A 1044 -48.23 -66.55 36.40
CA ALA A 1044 -49.19 -66.79 35.32
C ALA A 1044 -48.91 -65.88 34.10
N VAL A 1045 -48.11 -66.36 33.15
CA VAL A 1045 -47.84 -65.66 31.89
C VAL A 1045 -48.98 -65.94 30.92
N ASN A 1046 -49.93 -64.99 30.84
CA ASN A 1046 -51.05 -65.07 29.92
C ASN A 1046 -50.68 -64.55 28.52
N ALA A 1047 -51.50 -64.86 27.52
CA ALA A 1047 -51.33 -64.32 26.17
C ALA A 1047 -51.33 -62.78 26.14
N SER A 1048 -52.06 -62.14 27.05
CA SER A 1048 -52.08 -60.68 27.24
C SER A 1048 -50.77 -60.11 27.80
N SER A 1049 -49.91 -60.94 28.38
CA SER A 1049 -48.59 -60.56 28.89
C SER A 1049 -47.53 -60.51 27.77
N ILE A 1050 -47.86 -61.02 26.58
CA ILE A 1050 -47.06 -60.92 25.37
C ILE A 1050 -47.64 -59.81 24.49
N ALA A 1051 -46.78 -59.05 23.81
CA ALA A 1051 -47.26 -57.99 22.92
C ALA A 1051 -48.10 -58.57 21.78
N PHE A 1052 -49.23 -57.93 21.46
CA PHE A 1052 -50.19 -58.43 20.46
C PHE A 1052 -49.62 -58.61 19.04
N ASN A 1053 -48.54 -57.90 18.73
CA ASN A 1053 -47.83 -58.00 17.46
C ASN A 1053 -46.78 -59.13 17.43
N HIS A 1054 -46.60 -59.87 18.53
CA HIS A 1054 -45.70 -61.01 18.62
C HIS A 1054 -46.49 -62.31 18.46
N GLU A 1055 -46.26 -63.02 17.37
CA GLU A 1055 -46.88 -64.29 17.05
C GLU A 1055 -45.93 -65.45 17.32
N SER A 1056 -46.50 -66.57 17.75
CA SER A 1056 -45.78 -67.82 18.03
C SER A 1056 -44.53 -67.61 18.90
N PRO A 1057 -44.65 -67.04 20.12
CA PRO A 1057 -43.51 -66.83 20.99
C PRO A 1057 -42.94 -68.18 21.47
N THR A 1058 -41.63 -68.38 21.34
CA THR A 1058 -40.91 -69.59 21.75
C THR A 1058 -39.71 -69.23 22.64
N LEU A 1059 -39.52 -69.94 23.74
CA LEU A 1059 -38.46 -69.68 24.72
C LEU A 1059 -37.07 -69.98 24.14
N THR A 1060 -36.17 -69.01 24.28
CA THR A 1060 -34.75 -69.14 23.92
C THR A 1060 -33.82 -69.01 25.13
N ALA A 1061 -34.29 -68.41 26.21
CA ALA A 1061 -33.62 -68.42 27.51
C ALA A 1061 -34.65 -68.41 28.65
N PHE A 1062 -34.31 -69.03 29.77
CA PHE A 1062 -35.11 -68.99 30.98
C PHE A 1062 -34.19 -68.99 32.21
N GLY A 1063 -34.62 -68.31 33.27
CA GLY A 1063 -33.94 -68.36 34.54
C GLY A 1063 -34.69 -67.67 35.66
N ILE A 1064 -34.13 -67.81 36.86
CA ILE A 1064 -34.70 -67.32 38.10
C ILE A 1064 -33.65 -66.53 38.86
N ARG A 1065 -34.08 -65.47 39.52
CA ARG A 1065 -33.27 -64.69 40.44
C ARG A 1065 -34.02 -64.50 41.75
N LEU A 1066 -33.37 -64.83 42.85
CA LEU A 1066 -33.80 -64.48 44.20
C LEU A 1066 -33.11 -63.19 44.62
N LEU A 1067 -33.88 -62.24 45.17
CA LEU A 1067 -33.34 -61.06 45.83
C LEU A 1067 -33.37 -61.27 47.35
N PRO A 1068 -32.26 -61.04 48.07
CA PRO A 1068 -32.23 -61.23 49.52
C PRO A 1068 -33.03 -60.16 50.26
N ALA A 1069 -33.73 -60.56 51.32
CA ALA A 1069 -34.19 -59.65 52.36
C ALA A 1069 -33.05 -59.40 53.35
N GLY A 1070 -32.47 -58.20 53.31
CA GLY A 1070 -31.34 -57.81 54.18
C GLY A 1070 -30.01 -58.42 53.72
N THR A 1071 -29.23 -58.97 54.66
CA THR A 1071 -27.88 -59.53 54.41
C THR A 1071 -27.86 -61.04 54.24
N ALA A 1072 -29.02 -61.68 54.01
CA ALA A 1072 -29.10 -63.12 53.82
C ALA A 1072 -28.37 -63.57 52.54
N SER A 1073 -27.56 -64.63 52.62
CA SER A 1073 -26.93 -65.22 51.43
C SER A 1073 -27.98 -65.92 50.58
N MET A 1074 -27.93 -65.70 49.27
CA MET A 1074 -28.75 -66.39 48.28
C MET A 1074 -27.98 -67.51 47.56
N GLU A 1075 -26.84 -67.94 48.09
CA GLU A 1075 -26.05 -69.03 47.52
C GLU A 1075 -26.62 -70.40 47.90
N ASN A 1076 -26.66 -71.34 46.95
CA ASN A 1076 -27.08 -72.72 47.13
C ASN A 1076 -28.51 -72.91 47.66
N VAL A 1077 -29.43 -71.98 47.39
CA VAL A 1077 -30.85 -72.10 47.75
C VAL A 1077 -31.52 -73.09 46.79
N PRO A 1078 -32.06 -74.23 47.27
CA PRO A 1078 -32.74 -75.20 46.42
C PRO A 1078 -34.10 -74.68 45.97
N LEU A 1079 -34.35 -74.68 44.66
CA LEU A 1079 -35.62 -74.33 44.04
C LEU A 1079 -36.15 -75.48 43.18
N ILE A 1080 -37.46 -75.65 43.16
CA ILE A 1080 -38.17 -76.54 42.24
C ILE A 1080 -39.02 -75.67 41.33
N ILE A 1081 -38.67 -75.63 40.04
CA ILE A 1081 -39.34 -74.83 39.03
C ILE A 1081 -40.22 -75.75 38.21
N THR A 1082 -41.52 -75.53 38.17
CA THR A 1082 -42.47 -76.37 37.43
C THR A 1082 -43.20 -75.56 36.37
N ARG A 1083 -43.23 -76.09 35.15
CA ARG A 1083 -44.13 -75.62 34.10
C ARG A 1083 -45.47 -76.33 34.27
N VAL A 1084 -46.52 -75.60 34.59
CA VAL A 1084 -47.78 -76.21 35.06
C VAL A 1084 -48.53 -76.94 33.93
N SER A 1085 -48.47 -76.45 32.68
CA SER A 1085 -49.23 -77.06 31.58
C SER A 1085 -48.83 -78.49 31.22
N ASP A 1086 -47.55 -78.83 31.34
CA ASP A 1086 -47.01 -80.15 31.00
C ASP A 1086 -46.45 -80.92 32.22
N GLY A 1087 -46.45 -80.30 33.41
CA GLY A 1087 -46.00 -80.90 34.66
C GLY A 1087 -44.49 -81.11 34.74
N SER A 1088 -43.71 -80.63 33.78
CA SER A 1088 -42.25 -80.78 33.79
C SER A 1088 -41.61 -79.88 34.84
N SER A 1089 -40.66 -80.41 35.63
CA SER A 1089 -40.02 -79.70 36.72
C SER A 1089 -38.49 -79.77 36.66
N VAL A 1090 -37.84 -78.67 37.01
CA VAL A 1090 -36.38 -78.54 37.12
C VAL A 1090 -36.03 -78.21 38.56
N THR A 1091 -35.18 -79.03 39.18
CA THR A 1091 -34.64 -78.77 40.52
C THR A 1091 -33.19 -78.32 40.40
N ALA A 1092 -32.90 -77.13 40.91
CA ALA A 1092 -31.57 -76.55 40.86
C ALA A 1092 -31.31 -75.63 42.05
N ASN A 1093 -30.04 -75.44 42.38
CA ASN A 1093 -29.60 -74.56 43.45
C ASN A 1093 -29.13 -73.23 42.85
N THR A 1094 -29.39 -72.13 43.55
CA THR A 1094 -28.93 -70.79 43.14
C THR A 1094 -27.40 -70.63 43.23
N SER A 1095 -26.85 -69.79 42.37
CA SER A 1095 -25.45 -69.33 42.40
C SER A 1095 -25.17 -68.38 43.57
N ALA A 1096 -23.92 -67.96 43.76
CA ALA A 1096 -23.53 -66.93 44.72
C ALA A 1096 -24.30 -65.60 44.55
N GLN A 1097 -24.82 -65.32 43.36
CA GLN A 1097 -25.63 -64.13 43.05
C GLN A 1097 -27.14 -64.37 43.19
N GLY A 1098 -27.57 -65.52 43.74
CA GLY A 1098 -28.98 -65.86 43.88
C GLY A 1098 -29.68 -66.24 42.59
N THR A 1099 -28.94 -66.63 41.55
CA THR A 1099 -29.50 -66.89 40.22
C THR A 1099 -29.42 -68.36 39.82
N ILE A 1100 -30.43 -68.82 39.09
CA ILE A 1100 -30.41 -70.05 38.29
C ILE A 1100 -30.62 -69.61 36.84
N ALA A 1101 -29.55 -69.52 36.06
CA ALA A 1101 -29.62 -69.11 34.66
C ALA A 1101 -29.42 -70.32 33.74
N GLY A 1102 -30.25 -70.43 32.71
CA GLY A 1102 -30.01 -71.39 31.63
C GLY A 1102 -28.70 -71.09 30.90
N ALA A 1103 -27.90 -72.11 30.60
CA ALA A 1103 -26.71 -71.99 29.76
C ALA A 1103 -27.09 -71.45 28.37
N ALA A 1104 -26.31 -70.52 27.81
CA ALA A 1104 -26.69 -69.73 26.64
C ALA A 1104 -27.13 -70.57 25.41
N ASP A 1105 -26.46 -71.70 25.14
CA ASP A 1105 -26.72 -72.50 23.94
C ASP A 1105 -27.70 -73.66 24.19
N THR A 1106 -27.65 -74.26 25.37
CA THR A 1106 -28.40 -75.49 25.71
C THR A 1106 -29.63 -75.23 26.58
N MET A 1107 -29.75 -74.02 27.14
CA MET A 1107 -30.71 -73.63 28.17
C MET A 1107 -30.66 -74.49 29.45
N ALA A 1108 -29.64 -75.35 29.64
CA ALA A 1108 -29.51 -76.20 30.82
C ALA A 1108 -29.41 -75.36 32.11
N PRO A 1109 -30.14 -75.69 33.21
CA PRO A 1109 -30.88 -76.93 33.43
C PRO A 1109 -32.30 -76.95 32.81
N PHE A 1110 -32.77 -75.86 32.22
CA PHE A 1110 -34.10 -75.70 31.60
C PHE A 1110 -34.19 -76.21 30.15
N ALA A 1111 -33.30 -77.11 29.72
CA ALA A 1111 -33.20 -77.56 28.32
C ALA A 1111 -34.53 -78.13 27.78
N ALA A 1112 -35.36 -78.73 28.63
CA ALA A 1112 -36.68 -79.28 28.28
C ALA A 1112 -37.70 -78.21 27.83
N TRP A 1113 -37.47 -76.94 28.15
CA TRP A 1113 -38.38 -75.83 27.81
C TRP A 1113 -37.89 -74.98 26.64
N LYS A 1114 -36.75 -75.35 26.03
CA LYS A 1114 -36.24 -74.63 24.87
C LYS A 1114 -37.24 -74.78 23.72
N ASP A 1115 -37.53 -73.68 23.04
CA ASP A 1115 -38.54 -73.53 22.00
C ASP A 1115 -40.01 -73.74 22.45
N ALA A 1116 -40.28 -73.94 23.75
CA ALA A 1116 -41.63 -74.01 24.30
C ALA A 1116 -42.29 -72.64 24.37
N SER A 1117 -43.62 -72.58 24.43
CA SER A 1117 -44.31 -71.29 24.60
C SER A 1117 -44.05 -70.72 26.00
N PRO A 1118 -43.71 -69.42 26.13
CA PRO A 1118 -43.61 -68.76 27.43
C PRO A 1118 -44.97 -68.57 28.11
N VAL A 1119 -46.08 -68.67 27.37
CA VAL A 1119 -47.45 -68.52 27.87
C VAL A 1119 -47.84 -69.76 28.67
N ASP A 1120 -47.64 -69.69 29.98
CA ASP A 1120 -47.87 -70.77 30.93
C ASP A 1120 -47.92 -70.22 32.36
N THR A 1121 -48.31 -71.06 33.31
CA THR A 1121 -48.03 -70.80 34.72
C THR A 1121 -46.70 -71.43 35.10
N TRP A 1122 -45.75 -70.59 35.50
CA TRP A 1122 -44.43 -71.02 35.97
C TRP A 1122 -44.42 -70.99 37.50
N ARG A 1123 -44.44 -72.17 38.13
CA ARG A 1123 -44.41 -72.30 39.59
C ARG A 1123 -42.98 -72.38 40.10
N VAL A 1124 -42.60 -71.51 41.01
CA VAL A 1124 -41.29 -71.52 41.67
C VAL A 1124 -41.50 -71.90 43.13
N ALA A 1125 -41.19 -73.14 43.50
CA ALA A 1125 -41.31 -73.64 44.87
C ALA A 1125 -39.95 -73.63 45.59
N LEU A 1126 -39.97 -73.24 46.87
CA LEU A 1126 -38.82 -73.26 47.75
C LEU A 1126 -38.56 -74.68 48.24
N GLY A 1127 -37.32 -75.17 48.09
CA GLY A 1127 -36.92 -76.47 48.64
C GLY A 1127 -37.03 -76.55 50.16
N GLU A 1128 -36.87 -77.77 50.70
CA GLU A 1128 -36.92 -77.98 52.15
C GLU A 1128 -35.83 -77.17 52.87
N GLY A 1129 -36.18 -76.55 54.00
CA GLY A 1129 -35.25 -75.77 54.82
C GLY A 1129 -35.00 -74.31 54.40
N VAL A 1130 -35.55 -73.87 53.26
CA VAL A 1130 -35.47 -72.46 52.83
C VAL A 1130 -36.43 -71.59 53.65
N ASN A 1131 -35.95 -70.48 54.22
CA ASN A 1131 -36.78 -69.51 54.93
C ASN A 1131 -37.26 -68.41 53.96
N SER A 1132 -38.57 -68.36 53.72
CA SER A 1132 -39.26 -67.35 52.90
C SER A 1132 -39.00 -65.92 53.38
N ALA A 1133 -38.83 -65.70 54.69
CA ALA A 1133 -38.54 -64.38 55.26
C ALA A 1133 -37.17 -63.80 54.83
N ASN A 1134 -36.28 -64.64 54.30
CA ASN A 1134 -34.99 -64.20 53.76
C ASN A 1134 -35.07 -63.73 52.30
N LEU A 1135 -36.24 -63.78 51.67
CA LEU A 1135 -36.46 -63.41 50.27
C LEU A 1135 -37.21 -62.08 50.18
N ALA A 1136 -36.63 -61.11 49.47
CA ALA A 1136 -37.26 -59.81 49.19
C ALA A 1136 -38.04 -59.79 47.87
N ASP A 1137 -37.69 -60.69 46.94
CA ASP A 1137 -38.40 -60.90 45.67
C ASP A 1137 -37.95 -62.23 45.05
N VAL A 1138 -38.88 -62.91 44.37
CA VAL A 1138 -38.61 -63.98 43.41
C VAL A 1138 -38.86 -63.42 42.02
N GLN A 1139 -37.86 -63.51 41.13
CA GLN A 1139 -37.96 -63.03 39.77
C GLN A 1139 -37.76 -64.17 38.79
N ILE A 1140 -38.61 -64.26 37.78
CA ILE A 1140 -38.35 -65.08 36.59
C ILE A 1140 -37.92 -64.18 35.45
N PHE A 1141 -36.90 -64.58 34.70
CA PHE A 1141 -36.50 -63.90 33.48
C PHE A 1141 -36.52 -64.91 32.35
N TYR A 1142 -37.12 -64.52 31.23
CA TYR A 1142 -37.19 -65.36 30.06
C TYR A 1142 -36.99 -64.53 28.81
N THR A 1143 -36.33 -65.12 27.83
CA THR A 1143 -36.21 -64.57 26.48
C THR A 1143 -37.01 -65.46 25.56
N TYR A 1144 -37.81 -64.85 24.69
CA TYR A 1144 -38.54 -65.56 23.67
C TYR A 1144 -38.26 -64.99 22.28
N ALA A 1145 -38.11 -65.86 21.30
CA ALA A 1145 -38.18 -65.52 19.89
C ALA A 1145 -39.65 -65.46 19.46
N PHE A 1146 -39.98 -64.62 18.49
CA PHE A 1146 -41.34 -64.49 17.96
C PHE A 1146 -41.29 -64.08 16.49
N LYS A 1147 -42.42 -64.23 15.80
CA LYS A 1147 -42.66 -63.65 14.48
C LYS A 1147 -43.46 -62.36 14.65
N TYR A 1148 -43.10 -61.31 13.93
CA TYR A 1148 -43.94 -60.12 13.89
C TYR A 1148 -45.20 -60.41 13.08
N ARG A 1149 -46.35 -59.98 13.60
CA ARG A 1149 -47.63 -60.03 12.89
C ARG A 1149 -47.52 -59.31 11.55
N ALA A 1150 -48.03 -59.92 10.48
CA ALA A 1150 -48.04 -59.33 9.14
C ALA A 1150 -49.16 -58.28 8.98
N ASP A 1151 -48.86 -57.19 8.26
CA ASP A 1151 -49.82 -56.14 7.92
C ASP A 1151 -51.06 -56.72 7.20
N GLY A 1152 -52.26 -56.39 7.67
CA GLY A 1152 -53.53 -56.84 7.08
C GLY A 1152 -54.11 -58.16 7.62
N SER A 1153 -53.47 -58.78 8.61
CA SER A 1153 -54.06 -59.91 9.35
C SER A 1153 -55.06 -59.41 10.42
N LEU A 1154 -56.34 -59.33 10.05
CA LEU A 1154 -57.42 -59.28 11.03
C LEU A 1154 -57.66 -60.71 11.53
N ALA A 1155 -57.30 -60.98 12.78
CA ALA A 1155 -57.73 -62.14 13.53
C ALA A 1155 -58.43 -61.66 14.82
#